data_AF-A0A1V5NDN1-F1
#
_entry.id   AF-A0A1V5NDN1-F1
#
_cell.length_a   1.000
_cell.length_b   1.000
_cell.length_c   1.000
_cell.angle_alpha   90.00
_cell.angle_beta   90.00
_cell.angle_gamma   90.00
#
_symmetry.space_group_name_H-M   'P 1'
#
loop_
_entity.id
_entity.type
_entity.pdbx_description
1 polymer ?
#
loop_
_entity_poly.entity_id
_entity_poly.type
_entity_poly.pdbx_seq_one_letter_code
_entity_poly.pdbx_strand_id
1 'polypeptide(L)'
;MLSVVACAVLVFAGMPTTMNYLSTFLPAGAVETISKMSFQQHFESIQMGVLQFKDIAYFVLLIAGWIAGCAVVLDENKNLRKAAAVAFVLIIAFSFISISGNAGKNLKADVTEQKIYSLSNGTKAILGKLNQPIRMKLYYSKTAAMKGPDQIRYFNNYYEFVKSLLEEYAAAGKGMVQLEVIDPRPYSDDEVAATRYGLKKFPITEEENFFFGLVVQTQFGVEKTIPVFSPNRQNFVEYDISYLIDTAITRQKKRVGILSSLPVMGDDVTPYMARMMQMQGQQPTQPWGIATQLKQQYELKNIPVDANKIEDVDVLLVIHPKDLSEQTVFAIDQFVINGGRTIVCVDPYSVVDVPPQQQMMQMQMQHDPSSELDKLLAHWGLEMPKNTFAGDMSIAVEAALRQGERPQKIIGYLQTNSECFNKNVAISAELNQVDFLFSGVLKELPMTEEEKKEMNLDRVPLVMTTKQGNSWRVNNQYELMTPDMGTLMKKFTAGTEPVNMGYLVTGKLKSAFPKGIDVETEEPMDANDPNGPKKTQHFDGVAQAAENCAVAVFADVDFISDVLAYRNSFFGTMVVGDNSAMLLNAIDDLCGSSELISIRSRGNFKRPFVVVDDIEAQADLQTAEEENKINAKIAGFEDELRKILSSAQEGQEDLVGNTILQKKKELELNILEAKRQLQEIKKVKLQRKEKLGNTLRNFNMLSAPAVILGISIVLGVYRGSRKRRYISHASDA
;
A
#
# COMPACT_ATOMS: atom_id res chain seq x y z
N MET A 1 -36.95 -35.71 5.88
CA MET A 1 -35.92 -36.68 5.47
C MET A 1 -35.43 -36.38 4.05
N LEU A 2 -36.25 -36.58 2.99
CA LEU A 2 -35.82 -36.33 1.60
C LEU A 2 -35.29 -34.91 1.32
N SER A 3 -35.93 -33.87 1.85
CA SER A 3 -35.48 -32.48 1.69
C SER A 3 -34.11 -32.22 2.32
N VAL A 4 -33.85 -32.78 3.50
CA VAL A 4 -32.56 -32.67 4.20
C VAL A 4 -31.45 -33.37 3.41
N VAL A 5 -31.74 -34.55 2.86
CA VAL A 5 -30.80 -35.29 2.00
C VAL A 5 -30.52 -34.52 0.71
N ALA A 6 -31.54 -33.96 0.06
CA ALA A 6 -31.37 -33.17 -1.15
C ALA A 6 -30.53 -31.90 -0.91
N CYS A 7 -30.78 -31.18 0.19
CA CYS A 7 -29.96 -30.03 0.57
C CYS A 7 -28.52 -30.43 0.88
N ALA A 8 -28.31 -31.53 1.61
CA ALA A 8 -26.97 -32.02 1.90
C ALA A 8 -26.20 -32.34 0.61
N VAL A 9 -26.84 -33.03 -0.35
CA VAL A 9 -26.23 -33.33 -1.65
C VAL A 9 -25.82 -32.05 -2.40
N LEU A 10 -26.67 -31.02 -2.44
CA LEU A 10 -26.35 -29.76 -3.11
C LEU A 10 -25.21 -28.98 -2.41
N VAL A 11 -25.10 -29.08 -1.09
CA VAL A 11 -23.96 -28.52 -0.35
C VAL A 11 -22.68 -29.29 -0.67
N PHE A 12 -22.71 -30.63 -0.57
CA PHE A 12 -21.53 -31.45 -0.82
C PHE A 12 -21.09 -31.45 -2.28
N ALA A 13 -22.00 -31.24 -3.23
CA ALA A 13 -21.71 -31.19 -4.67
C ALA A 13 -20.84 -30.01 -5.11
N GLY A 14 -20.47 -29.08 -4.23
CA GLY A 14 -19.51 -28.00 -4.55
C GLY A 14 -18.27 -28.00 -3.67
N MET A 15 -18.10 -29.01 -2.80
CA MET A 15 -16.90 -29.08 -1.97
C MET A 15 -15.67 -29.41 -2.83
N PRO A 16 -14.50 -28.78 -2.57
CA PRO A 16 -13.28 -29.07 -3.34
C PRO A 16 -12.90 -30.55 -3.35
N THR A 17 -13.14 -31.24 -2.23
CA THR A 17 -12.90 -32.67 -2.07
C THR A 17 -13.78 -33.52 -2.98
N THR A 18 -15.06 -33.17 -3.13
CA THR A 18 -15.96 -33.89 -4.02
C THR A 18 -15.67 -33.58 -5.48
N MET A 19 -15.29 -32.34 -5.81
CA MET A 19 -14.93 -31.96 -7.18
C MET A 19 -13.65 -32.65 -7.65
N ASN A 20 -12.62 -32.69 -6.80
CA ASN A 20 -11.38 -33.41 -7.11
C ASN A 20 -11.65 -34.90 -7.31
N TYR A 21 -12.47 -35.51 -6.45
CA TYR A 21 -12.87 -36.90 -6.61
C TYR A 21 -13.62 -37.11 -7.94
N LEU A 22 -14.66 -36.33 -8.24
CA LEU A 22 -15.42 -36.44 -9.48
C LEU A 22 -14.54 -36.25 -10.73
N SER A 23 -13.54 -35.36 -10.66
CA SER A 23 -12.62 -35.11 -11.77
C SER A 23 -11.72 -36.30 -12.15
N THR A 24 -11.57 -37.30 -11.28
CA THR A 24 -10.81 -38.52 -11.63
C THR A 24 -11.56 -39.46 -12.56
N PHE A 25 -12.89 -39.33 -12.69
CA PHE A 25 -13.69 -40.26 -13.49
C PHE A 25 -14.77 -39.60 -14.37
N LEU A 26 -15.07 -38.31 -14.19
CA LEU A 26 -15.98 -37.55 -15.05
C LEU A 26 -15.21 -36.58 -15.97
N PRO A 27 -15.70 -36.36 -17.21
CA PRO A 27 -15.17 -35.30 -18.08
C PRO A 27 -15.32 -33.92 -17.43
N ALA A 28 -14.41 -33.00 -17.74
CA ALA A 28 -14.38 -31.64 -17.15
C ALA A 28 -15.74 -30.91 -17.25
N GLY A 29 -16.44 -31.02 -18.39
CA GLY A 29 -17.75 -30.40 -18.57
C GLY A 29 -18.83 -30.96 -17.63
N ALA A 30 -18.78 -32.25 -17.29
CA ALA A 30 -19.71 -32.87 -16.34
C ALA A 30 -19.42 -32.43 -14.90
N VAL A 31 -18.14 -32.35 -14.52
CA VAL A 31 -17.71 -31.84 -13.21
C VAL A 31 -18.14 -30.38 -13.04
N GLU A 32 -17.91 -29.54 -14.06
CA GLU A 32 -18.32 -28.13 -14.04
C GLU A 32 -19.84 -27.99 -13.91
N THR A 33 -20.61 -28.87 -14.56
CA THR A 33 -22.07 -28.88 -14.46
C THR A 33 -22.52 -29.22 -13.04
N ILE A 34 -21.90 -30.20 -12.38
CA ILE A 34 -22.19 -30.58 -10.99
C ILE A 34 -21.80 -29.45 -10.03
N SER A 35 -20.63 -28.84 -10.24
CA SER A 35 -20.16 -27.69 -9.44
C SER A 35 -21.17 -26.55 -9.47
N LYS A 36 -21.67 -26.19 -10.67
CA LYS A 36 -22.72 -25.17 -10.86
C LYS A 36 -24.05 -25.50 -10.18
N MET A 37 -24.28 -26.74 -9.73
CA MET A 37 -25.47 -27.07 -8.95
C MET A 37 -25.33 -26.73 -7.47
N SER A 38 -24.11 -26.46 -7.00
CA SER A 38 -23.86 -26.30 -5.58
C SER A 38 -24.34 -24.96 -5.03
N PHE A 39 -24.91 -25.00 -3.82
CA PHE A 39 -25.18 -23.79 -3.04
C PHE A 39 -23.92 -23.00 -2.75
N GLN A 40 -22.81 -23.68 -2.48
CA GLN A 40 -21.58 -23.05 -2.04
C GLN A 40 -21.04 -22.10 -3.11
N GLN A 41 -21.02 -22.55 -4.38
CA GLN A 41 -20.48 -21.75 -5.48
C GLN A 41 -21.31 -20.48 -5.76
N HIS A 42 -22.64 -20.55 -5.64
CA HIS A 42 -23.50 -19.38 -5.79
C HIS A 42 -23.51 -18.47 -4.56
N PHE A 43 -23.19 -19.02 -3.39
CA PHE A 43 -23.13 -18.26 -2.14
C PHE A 43 -21.81 -17.48 -2.00
N GLU A 44 -20.71 -17.96 -2.56
CA GLU A 44 -19.39 -17.31 -2.50
C GLU A 44 -19.43 -15.87 -3.03
N SER A 45 -20.07 -15.61 -4.18
CA SER A 45 -20.24 -14.24 -4.70
C SER A 45 -20.96 -13.34 -3.69
N ILE A 46 -22.02 -13.86 -3.07
CA ILE A 46 -22.86 -13.12 -2.11
C ILE A 46 -22.07 -12.83 -0.83
N GLN A 47 -21.25 -13.78 -0.35
CA GLN A 47 -20.36 -13.59 0.80
C GLN A 47 -19.35 -12.47 0.56
N MET A 48 -18.91 -12.29 -0.69
CA MET A 48 -18.02 -11.20 -1.09
C MET A 48 -18.74 -9.85 -1.26
N GLY A 49 -20.06 -9.78 -1.10
CA GLY A 49 -20.85 -8.57 -1.34
C GLY A 49 -21.13 -8.31 -2.83
N VAL A 50 -21.03 -9.35 -3.67
CA VAL A 50 -21.29 -9.28 -5.10
C VAL A 50 -22.56 -10.05 -5.44
N LEU A 51 -23.60 -9.33 -5.87
CA LEU A 51 -24.88 -9.90 -6.26
C LEU A 51 -24.92 -10.10 -7.77
N GLN A 52 -24.67 -11.33 -8.22
CA GLN A 52 -24.79 -11.69 -9.64
C GLN A 52 -26.21 -12.15 -9.94
N PHE A 53 -26.75 -11.77 -11.09
CA PHE A 53 -28.10 -12.16 -11.48
C PHE A 53 -28.29 -13.68 -11.50
N LYS A 54 -27.29 -14.44 -11.98
CA LYS A 54 -27.33 -15.91 -11.99
C LYS A 54 -27.43 -16.51 -10.59
N ASP A 55 -26.82 -15.90 -9.58
CA ASP A 55 -26.79 -16.41 -8.20
C ASP A 55 -28.15 -16.15 -7.53
N ILE A 56 -28.70 -14.95 -7.73
CA ILE A 56 -30.07 -14.63 -7.25
C ILE A 56 -31.10 -15.52 -7.95
N ALA A 57 -31.02 -15.64 -9.28
CA ALA A 57 -31.94 -16.46 -10.06
C ALA A 57 -31.88 -17.92 -9.61
N TYR A 58 -30.69 -18.46 -9.34
CA TYR A 58 -30.49 -19.80 -8.79
C TYR A 58 -31.29 -19.99 -7.50
N PHE A 59 -31.11 -19.12 -6.49
CA PHE A 59 -31.82 -19.26 -5.21
C PHE A 59 -33.33 -19.06 -5.35
N VAL A 60 -33.78 -18.09 -6.14
CA VAL A 60 -35.21 -17.83 -6.37
C VAL A 60 -35.88 -19.02 -7.06
N LEU A 61 -35.27 -19.56 -8.11
CA LEU A 61 -35.81 -20.72 -8.83
C LEU A 61 -35.81 -21.98 -7.99
N LEU A 62 -34.76 -22.17 -7.19
CA LEU A 62 -34.69 -23.30 -6.27
C LEU A 62 -35.81 -23.20 -5.22
N ILE A 63 -36.01 -22.03 -4.61
CA ILE A 63 -37.08 -21.79 -3.64
C ILE A 63 -38.45 -22.01 -4.29
N ALA A 64 -38.70 -21.41 -5.46
CA ALA A 64 -39.95 -21.56 -6.19
C ALA A 64 -40.21 -23.02 -6.59
N GLY A 65 -39.18 -23.74 -7.06
CA GLY A 65 -39.25 -25.15 -7.43
C GLY A 65 -39.60 -26.04 -6.24
N TRP A 66 -38.99 -25.82 -5.08
CA TRP A 66 -39.34 -26.56 -3.85
C TRP A 66 -40.74 -26.22 -3.33
N ILE A 67 -41.16 -24.95 -3.38
CA ILE A 67 -42.51 -24.54 -3.00
C ILE A 67 -43.55 -25.19 -3.91
N ALA A 68 -43.33 -25.15 -5.24
CA ALA A 68 -44.21 -25.79 -6.21
C ALA A 68 -44.23 -27.31 -6.02
N GLY A 69 -43.07 -27.93 -5.77
CA GLY A 69 -42.96 -29.34 -5.44
C GLY A 69 -43.79 -29.72 -4.21
N CYS A 70 -43.67 -28.94 -3.13
CA CYS A 70 -44.47 -29.12 -1.92
C CYS A 70 -45.97 -28.96 -2.18
N ALA A 71 -46.38 -27.95 -2.96
CA ALA A 71 -47.79 -27.73 -3.30
C ALA A 71 -48.39 -28.92 -4.07
N VAL A 72 -47.64 -29.47 -5.03
CA VAL A 72 -48.08 -30.64 -5.82
C VAL A 72 -48.17 -31.90 -4.96
N VAL A 73 -47.25 -32.09 -4.01
CA VAL A 73 -47.24 -33.24 -3.08
C VAL A 73 -48.38 -33.18 -2.07
N LEU A 74 -48.78 -31.99 -1.64
CA LEU A 74 -49.85 -31.79 -0.65
C LEU A 74 -51.27 -31.92 -1.22
N ASP A 75 -51.42 -31.93 -2.54
CA ASP A 75 -52.70 -32.12 -3.20
C ASP A 75 -53.05 -33.64 -3.26
N GLU A 76 -54.31 -34.06 -3.15
CA GLU A 76 -54.66 -35.44 -2.72
C GLU A 76 -54.84 -36.51 -3.81
N ASN A 77 -54.75 -36.19 -5.11
CA ASN A 77 -55.01 -37.18 -6.19
C ASN A 77 -53.78 -37.70 -6.99
N LYS A 78 -53.64 -39.04 -7.06
CA LYS A 78 -52.73 -39.92 -7.88
C LYS A 78 -51.21 -39.62 -7.86
N ASN A 79 -50.49 -40.44 -7.08
CA ASN A 79 -49.06 -40.33 -6.73
C ASN A 79 -48.06 -40.34 -7.89
N LEU A 80 -48.28 -41.09 -8.98
CA LEU A 80 -47.26 -41.26 -10.04
C LEU A 80 -47.14 -40.05 -10.98
N ARG A 81 -48.27 -39.44 -11.36
CA ARG A 81 -48.30 -38.23 -12.21
C ARG A 81 -47.76 -37.01 -11.46
N LYS A 82 -47.91 -36.97 -10.14
CA LYS A 82 -47.36 -35.93 -9.26
C LYS A 82 -45.86 -36.05 -9.08
N ALA A 83 -45.34 -37.25 -8.85
CA ALA A 83 -43.90 -37.48 -8.84
C ALA A 83 -43.25 -37.08 -10.17
N ALA A 84 -43.89 -37.39 -11.30
CA ALA A 84 -43.44 -36.94 -12.62
C ALA A 84 -43.52 -35.42 -12.81
N ALA A 85 -44.59 -34.76 -12.34
CA ALA A 85 -44.74 -33.31 -12.42
C ALA A 85 -43.71 -32.56 -11.55
N VAL A 86 -43.42 -33.06 -10.34
CA VAL A 86 -42.37 -32.53 -9.47
C VAL A 86 -41.00 -32.71 -10.11
N ALA A 87 -40.71 -33.90 -10.65
CA ALA A 87 -39.47 -34.15 -11.38
C ALA A 87 -39.36 -33.21 -12.61
N PHE A 88 -40.46 -32.96 -13.32
CA PHE A 88 -40.48 -32.08 -14.50
C PHE A 88 -40.27 -30.60 -14.13
N VAL A 89 -40.88 -30.12 -13.04
CA VAL A 89 -40.65 -28.75 -12.52
C VAL A 89 -39.20 -28.59 -12.05
N LEU A 90 -38.64 -29.59 -11.38
CA LEU A 90 -37.23 -29.60 -10.99
C LEU A 90 -36.30 -29.65 -12.20
N ILE A 91 -36.62 -30.42 -13.24
CA ILE A 91 -35.85 -30.49 -14.50
C ILE A 91 -35.95 -29.18 -15.30
N ILE A 92 -37.10 -28.50 -15.29
CA ILE A 92 -37.26 -27.19 -15.93
C ILE A 92 -36.49 -26.12 -15.17
N ALA A 93 -36.59 -26.07 -13.83
CA ALA A 93 -35.79 -25.18 -13.01
C ALA A 93 -34.29 -25.44 -13.24
N PHE A 94 -33.90 -26.72 -13.28
CA PHE A 94 -32.53 -27.18 -13.56
C PHE A 94 -32.02 -26.76 -14.95
N SER A 95 -32.84 -26.95 -15.99
CA SER A 95 -32.49 -26.58 -17.36
C SER A 95 -32.43 -25.05 -17.52
N PHE A 96 -33.35 -24.33 -16.87
CA PHE A 96 -33.36 -22.88 -16.86
C PHE A 96 -32.14 -22.30 -16.13
N ILE A 97 -31.70 -22.89 -15.01
CA ILE A 97 -30.47 -22.51 -14.29
C ILE A 97 -29.23 -22.72 -15.18
N SER A 98 -29.14 -23.86 -15.88
CA SER A 98 -28.03 -24.15 -16.80
C SER A 98 -27.97 -23.19 -17.99
N ILE A 99 -29.12 -22.81 -18.55
CA ILE A 99 -29.23 -21.90 -19.71
C ILE A 99 -29.04 -20.43 -19.31
N SER A 100 -29.58 -20.00 -18.17
CA SER A 100 -29.48 -18.61 -17.70
C SER A 100 -28.07 -18.22 -17.25
N GLY A 101 -27.18 -19.20 -17.03
CA GLY A 101 -25.74 -18.97 -16.87
C GLY A 101 -25.06 -18.27 -18.04
N ASN A 102 -25.65 -18.28 -19.25
CA ASN A 102 -25.12 -17.55 -20.42
C ASN A 102 -25.83 -16.22 -20.70
N ALA A 103 -27.11 -16.07 -20.34
CA ALA A 103 -27.92 -14.91 -20.71
C ALA A 103 -27.72 -13.68 -19.80
N GLY A 104 -27.08 -13.84 -18.64
CA GLY A 104 -26.93 -12.77 -17.63
C GLY A 104 -25.52 -12.55 -17.10
N LYS A 105 -24.47 -13.02 -17.81
CA LYS A 105 -23.06 -12.95 -17.33
C LYS A 105 -22.59 -11.56 -16.92
N ASN A 106 -23.19 -10.50 -17.48
CA ASN A 106 -22.77 -9.12 -17.26
C ASN A 106 -23.66 -8.34 -16.27
N LEU A 107 -24.74 -8.95 -15.75
CA LEU A 107 -25.58 -8.31 -14.72
C LEU A 107 -25.08 -8.67 -13.32
N LYS A 108 -24.31 -7.75 -12.76
CA LYS A 108 -23.74 -7.80 -11.42
C LYS A 108 -24.03 -6.49 -10.70
N ALA A 109 -24.44 -6.59 -9.46
CA ALA A 109 -24.50 -5.46 -8.54
C ALA A 109 -23.45 -5.70 -7.43
N ASP A 110 -22.45 -4.82 -7.40
CA ASP A 110 -21.52 -4.77 -6.27
C ASP A 110 -22.15 -3.92 -5.16
N VAL A 111 -22.51 -4.57 -4.05
CA VAL A 111 -23.11 -3.93 -2.87
C VAL A 111 -22.07 -3.66 -1.78
N THR A 112 -20.79 -3.86 -2.06
CA THR A 112 -19.72 -3.38 -1.19
C THR A 112 -19.73 -1.85 -1.17
N GLU A 113 -19.47 -1.27 -0.01
CA GLU A 113 -19.55 0.19 0.23
C GLU A 113 -18.72 1.00 -0.78
N GLN A 114 -17.55 0.49 -1.18
CA GLN A 114 -16.65 1.13 -2.15
C GLN A 114 -16.68 0.52 -3.55
N LYS A 115 -17.58 -0.44 -3.78
CA LYS A 115 -17.67 -1.22 -5.01
C LYS A 115 -16.31 -1.80 -5.45
N ILE A 116 -15.61 -2.45 -4.52
CA ILE A 116 -14.22 -2.95 -4.68
C ILE A 116 -14.08 -4.06 -5.72
N TYR A 117 -15.20 -4.70 -6.09
CA TYR A 117 -15.28 -5.69 -7.15
C TYR A 117 -15.81 -5.08 -8.46
N SER A 118 -15.90 -3.75 -8.58
CA SER A 118 -16.30 -3.07 -9.81
C SER A 118 -15.20 -2.13 -10.29
N LEU A 119 -15.09 -1.94 -11.60
CA LEU A 119 -14.11 -1.00 -12.14
C LEU A 119 -14.51 0.45 -11.88
N SER A 120 -13.54 1.25 -11.47
CA SER A 120 -13.63 2.70 -11.38
C SER A 120 -13.82 3.34 -12.77
N ASN A 121 -14.20 4.62 -12.78
CA ASN A 121 -14.35 5.37 -14.03
C ASN A 121 -12.99 5.55 -14.74
N GLY A 122 -11.90 5.73 -13.98
CA GLY A 122 -10.54 5.81 -14.51
C GLY A 122 -10.14 4.55 -15.27
N THR A 123 -10.32 3.38 -14.66
CA THR A 123 -10.05 2.09 -15.32
C THR A 123 -10.86 1.92 -16.60
N LYS A 124 -12.15 2.27 -16.58
CA LYS A 124 -13.01 2.20 -17.77
C LYS A 124 -12.53 3.12 -18.88
N ALA A 125 -12.01 4.31 -18.54
CA ALA A 125 -11.43 5.24 -19.49
C ALA A 125 -10.14 4.68 -20.10
N ILE A 126 -9.25 4.08 -19.31
CA ILE A 126 -8.02 3.40 -19.79
C ILE A 126 -8.38 2.26 -20.75
N LEU A 127 -9.32 1.39 -20.35
CA LEU A 127 -9.80 0.31 -21.21
C LEU A 127 -10.46 0.81 -22.49
N GLY A 128 -11.14 1.96 -22.44
CA GLY A 128 -11.74 2.61 -23.62
C GLY A 128 -10.70 3.16 -24.62
N LYS A 129 -9.47 3.40 -24.18
CA LYS A 129 -8.35 3.86 -25.04
C LYS A 129 -7.58 2.71 -25.69
N LEU A 130 -7.89 1.45 -25.37
CA LEU A 130 -7.22 0.30 -25.97
C LEU A 130 -7.47 0.27 -27.48
N ASN A 131 -6.40 0.47 -28.25
CA ASN A 131 -6.40 0.41 -29.71
C ASN A 131 -5.93 -0.96 -30.26
N GLN A 132 -5.46 -1.84 -29.38
CA GLN A 132 -5.03 -3.20 -29.69
C GLN A 132 -5.45 -4.16 -28.56
N PRO A 133 -5.68 -5.44 -28.87
CA PRO A 133 -6.00 -6.40 -27.82
C PRO A 133 -4.76 -6.74 -26.99
N ILE A 134 -4.96 -6.92 -25.70
CA ILE A 134 -3.96 -7.31 -24.71
C ILE A 134 -4.31 -8.66 -24.09
N ARG A 135 -3.29 -9.43 -23.73
CA ARG A 135 -3.44 -10.70 -23.02
C ARG A 135 -2.93 -10.56 -21.60
N MET A 136 -3.80 -10.84 -20.64
CA MET A 136 -3.53 -10.86 -19.21
C MET A 136 -3.39 -12.31 -18.76
N LYS A 137 -2.20 -12.72 -18.34
CA LYS A 137 -1.92 -14.06 -17.81
C LYS A 137 -1.77 -13.98 -16.30
N LEU A 138 -2.79 -14.44 -15.58
CA LEU A 138 -2.79 -14.57 -14.13
C LEU A 138 -2.17 -15.91 -13.75
N TYR A 139 -1.00 -15.88 -13.12
CA TYR A 139 -0.36 -17.08 -12.59
C TYR A 139 -0.73 -17.23 -11.12
N TYR A 140 -1.28 -18.38 -10.74
CA TYR A 140 -1.56 -18.72 -9.35
C TYR A 140 -1.38 -20.23 -9.11
N SER A 141 -0.47 -20.59 -8.19
CA SER A 141 -0.19 -21.98 -7.82
C SER A 141 -1.30 -22.59 -6.95
N LYS A 142 -2.52 -22.71 -7.50
CA LYS A 142 -3.72 -23.16 -6.77
C LYS A 142 -3.54 -24.53 -6.13
N THR A 143 -2.94 -25.47 -6.87
CA THR A 143 -2.73 -26.84 -6.40
C THR A 143 -1.75 -26.89 -5.22
N ALA A 144 -0.66 -26.14 -5.31
CA ALA A 144 0.35 -26.07 -4.25
C ALA A 144 -0.21 -25.33 -3.01
N ALA A 145 -0.99 -24.27 -3.21
CA ALA A 145 -1.64 -23.51 -2.13
C ALA A 145 -2.67 -24.33 -1.33
N MET A 146 -3.34 -25.31 -1.95
CA MET A 146 -4.26 -26.21 -1.23
C MET A 146 -3.54 -27.23 -0.35
N LYS A 147 -2.32 -27.64 -0.73
CA LYS A 147 -1.49 -28.58 0.04
C LYS A 147 -0.56 -27.89 1.04
N GLY A 148 -0.28 -26.61 0.82
CA GLY A 148 0.65 -25.82 1.61
C GLY A 148 0.16 -25.50 3.03
N PRO A 149 1.04 -24.97 3.88
CA PRO A 149 0.70 -24.54 5.24
C PRO A 149 -0.44 -23.52 5.27
N ASP A 150 -1.12 -23.37 6.41
CA ASP A 150 -2.24 -22.42 6.58
C ASP A 150 -1.89 -20.97 6.19
N GLN A 151 -0.61 -20.60 6.26
CA GLN A 151 -0.09 -19.30 5.82
C GLN A 151 -0.32 -19.04 4.31
N ILE A 152 -0.29 -20.06 3.47
CA ILE A 152 -0.50 -19.95 2.01
C ILE A 152 -1.99 -19.97 1.68
N ARG A 153 -2.80 -20.67 2.47
CA ARG A 153 -4.26 -20.68 2.30
C ARG A 153 -4.88 -19.29 2.42
N TYR A 154 -4.23 -18.38 3.16
CA TYR A 154 -4.61 -16.97 3.24
C TYR A 154 -4.64 -16.28 1.86
N PHE A 155 -3.78 -16.68 0.92
CA PHE A 155 -3.75 -16.13 -0.43
C PHE A 155 -4.91 -16.61 -1.30
N ASN A 156 -5.61 -17.71 -0.96
CA ASN A 156 -6.72 -18.21 -1.78
C ASN A 156 -7.87 -17.20 -1.89
N ASN A 157 -8.25 -16.59 -0.77
CA ASN A 157 -9.31 -15.57 -0.77
C ASN A 157 -8.90 -14.34 -1.58
N TYR A 158 -7.63 -13.95 -1.45
CA TYR A 158 -7.08 -12.81 -2.18
C TYR A 158 -6.95 -13.10 -3.69
N TYR A 159 -6.59 -14.34 -4.07
CA TYR A 159 -6.62 -14.80 -5.44
C TYR A 159 -8.01 -14.70 -6.05
N GLU A 160 -9.06 -15.16 -5.36
CA GLU A 160 -10.43 -15.04 -5.87
C GLU A 160 -10.86 -13.57 -6.04
N PHE A 161 -10.41 -12.67 -5.15
CA PHE A 161 -10.57 -11.22 -5.34
C PHE A 161 -9.88 -10.71 -6.60
N VAL A 162 -8.58 -10.99 -6.78
CA VAL A 162 -7.80 -10.54 -7.94
C VAL A 162 -8.37 -11.11 -9.25
N LYS A 163 -8.72 -12.40 -9.26
CA LYS A 163 -9.35 -13.06 -10.40
C LYS A 163 -10.69 -12.44 -10.75
N SER A 164 -11.56 -12.21 -9.77
CA SER A 164 -12.85 -11.54 -9.96
C SER A 164 -12.68 -10.14 -10.53
N LEU A 165 -11.68 -9.38 -10.04
CA LEU A 165 -11.36 -8.06 -10.58
C LEU A 165 -10.87 -8.16 -12.03
N LEU A 166 -9.94 -9.06 -12.36
CA LEU A 166 -9.45 -9.26 -13.74
C LEU A 166 -10.54 -9.73 -14.71
N GLU A 167 -11.50 -10.52 -14.25
CA GLU A 167 -12.69 -10.89 -15.03
C GLU A 167 -13.53 -9.65 -15.38
N GLU A 168 -13.63 -8.66 -14.49
CA GLU A 168 -14.26 -7.36 -14.79
C GLU A 168 -13.47 -6.57 -15.83
N TYR A 169 -12.14 -6.57 -15.77
CA TYR A 169 -11.29 -5.97 -16.81
C TYR A 169 -11.56 -6.61 -18.19
N ALA A 170 -11.62 -7.94 -18.24
CA ALA A 170 -11.92 -8.68 -19.46
C ALA A 170 -13.32 -8.37 -20.00
N ALA A 171 -14.34 -8.30 -19.12
CA ALA A 171 -15.70 -7.95 -19.49
C ALA A 171 -15.83 -6.50 -20.00
N ALA A 172 -15.19 -5.54 -19.32
CA ALA A 172 -15.20 -4.13 -19.70
C ALA A 172 -14.39 -3.84 -20.96
N GLY A 173 -13.34 -4.62 -21.23
CA GLY A 173 -12.49 -4.52 -22.42
C GLY A 173 -13.17 -4.93 -23.73
N LYS A 174 -14.41 -5.47 -23.71
CA LYS A 174 -15.19 -5.85 -24.91
C LYS A 174 -14.41 -6.66 -25.96
N GLY A 175 -13.62 -7.63 -25.50
CA GLY A 175 -12.79 -8.50 -26.36
C GLY A 175 -11.38 -7.97 -26.66
N MET A 176 -11.07 -6.72 -26.28
CA MET A 176 -9.70 -6.17 -26.31
C MET A 176 -8.84 -6.65 -25.13
N VAL A 177 -9.46 -7.29 -24.14
CA VAL A 177 -8.75 -7.82 -22.97
C VAL A 177 -9.05 -9.31 -22.87
N GLN A 178 -8.02 -10.13 -23.00
CA GLN A 178 -8.11 -11.59 -22.89
C GLN A 178 -7.47 -12.03 -21.58
N LEU A 179 -8.24 -12.66 -20.69
CA LEU A 179 -7.73 -13.21 -19.43
C LEU A 179 -7.45 -14.71 -19.57
N GLU A 180 -6.23 -15.12 -19.24
CA GLU A 180 -5.81 -16.51 -19.07
C GLU A 180 -5.41 -16.74 -17.61
N VAL A 181 -5.94 -17.79 -16.99
CA VAL A 181 -5.58 -18.19 -15.63
C VAL A 181 -4.75 -19.46 -15.70
N ILE A 182 -3.53 -19.42 -15.15
CA ILE A 182 -2.51 -20.46 -15.31
C ILE A 182 -2.09 -20.94 -13.92
N ASP A 183 -2.10 -22.27 -13.71
CA ASP A 183 -1.56 -22.93 -12.52
C ASP A 183 -0.17 -23.51 -12.86
N PRO A 184 0.94 -22.81 -12.53
CA PRO A 184 2.28 -23.26 -12.88
C PRO A 184 2.68 -24.45 -12.00
N ARG A 185 2.51 -25.66 -12.54
CA ARG A 185 2.86 -26.90 -11.85
C ARG A 185 4.39 -27.11 -11.83
N PRO A 186 4.95 -27.77 -10.80
CA PRO A 186 6.36 -28.12 -10.77
C PRO A 186 6.80 -28.84 -12.05
N TYR A 187 7.96 -28.43 -12.59
CA TYR A 187 8.57 -28.99 -13.81
C TYR A 187 7.73 -28.85 -15.09
N SER A 188 6.78 -27.90 -15.12
CA SER A 188 5.96 -27.61 -16.31
C SER A 188 6.52 -26.44 -17.12
N ASP A 189 6.14 -26.38 -18.41
CA ASP A 189 6.44 -25.23 -19.27
C ASP A 189 5.89 -23.92 -18.70
N ASP A 190 4.77 -23.99 -17.96
CA ASP A 190 4.16 -22.83 -17.31
C ASP A 190 5.00 -22.29 -16.15
N GLU A 191 5.69 -23.15 -15.38
CA GLU A 191 6.65 -22.72 -14.34
C GLU A 191 7.87 -22.04 -14.97
N VAL A 192 8.39 -22.59 -16.06
CA VAL A 192 9.51 -22.00 -16.80
C VAL A 192 9.10 -20.66 -17.40
N ALA A 193 7.90 -20.57 -17.97
CA ALA A 193 7.35 -19.32 -18.51
C ALA A 193 7.15 -18.27 -17.40
N ALA A 194 6.57 -18.65 -16.26
CA ALA A 194 6.39 -17.76 -15.11
C ALA A 194 7.72 -17.15 -14.66
N THR A 195 8.76 -17.99 -14.55
CA THR A 195 10.11 -17.56 -14.18
C THR A 195 10.71 -16.62 -15.24
N ARG A 196 10.51 -16.91 -16.54
CA ARG A 196 10.97 -16.05 -17.65
C ARG A 196 10.34 -14.66 -17.62
N TYR A 197 9.06 -14.57 -17.28
CA TYR A 197 8.36 -13.29 -17.17
C TYR A 197 8.75 -12.47 -15.92
N GLY A 198 9.66 -12.99 -15.09
CA GLY A 198 10.13 -12.31 -13.87
C GLY A 198 9.17 -12.43 -12.69
N LEU A 199 8.25 -13.40 -12.69
CA LEU A 199 7.38 -13.65 -11.54
C LEU A 199 8.18 -14.18 -10.35
N LYS A 200 7.84 -13.71 -9.14
CA LYS A 200 8.54 -14.11 -7.93
C LYS A 200 8.12 -15.52 -7.51
N LYS A 201 9.12 -16.39 -7.36
CA LYS A 201 8.99 -17.79 -6.95
C LYS A 201 9.19 -17.91 -5.43
N PHE A 202 8.22 -18.49 -4.73
CA PHE A 202 8.32 -18.77 -3.29
C PHE A 202 8.32 -20.29 -3.06
N PRO A 203 9.38 -20.88 -2.50
CA PRO A 203 9.38 -22.31 -2.20
C PRO A 203 8.41 -22.63 -1.05
N ILE A 204 7.51 -23.58 -1.26
CA ILE A 204 6.61 -24.11 -0.21
C ILE A 204 7.26 -25.35 0.44
N THR A 205 7.76 -26.24 -0.42
CA THR A 205 8.51 -27.45 -0.06
C THR A 205 9.75 -27.53 -0.96
N GLU A 206 10.57 -28.57 -0.82
CA GLU A 206 11.70 -28.79 -1.72
C GLU A 206 11.28 -28.96 -3.19
N GLU A 207 10.05 -29.40 -3.45
CA GLU A 207 9.55 -29.71 -4.79
C GLU A 207 8.42 -28.77 -5.27
N GLU A 208 7.67 -28.14 -4.36
CA GLU A 208 6.54 -27.27 -4.72
C GLU A 208 6.88 -25.79 -4.54
N ASN A 209 6.55 -25.02 -5.58
CA ASN A 209 6.74 -23.57 -5.62
C ASN A 209 5.41 -22.85 -5.75
N PHE A 210 5.34 -21.69 -5.12
CA PHE A 210 4.21 -20.78 -5.16
C PHE A 210 4.51 -19.57 -6.03
N PHE A 211 3.62 -19.31 -6.96
CA PHE A 211 3.56 -18.10 -7.78
C PHE A 211 2.21 -17.44 -7.59
N PHE A 212 2.19 -16.11 -7.52
CA PHE A 212 0.97 -15.33 -7.60
C PHE A 212 1.23 -13.96 -8.20
N GLY A 213 1.08 -13.80 -9.51
CA GLY A 213 1.36 -12.55 -10.21
C GLY A 213 0.67 -12.44 -11.57
N LEU A 214 0.86 -11.33 -12.26
CA LEU A 214 0.18 -10.99 -13.51
C LEU A 214 1.17 -10.60 -14.60
N VAL A 215 0.98 -11.13 -15.80
CA VAL A 215 1.72 -10.69 -17.00
C VAL A 215 0.74 -10.09 -18.01
N VAL A 216 1.03 -8.89 -18.49
CA VAL A 216 0.30 -8.21 -19.57
C VAL A 216 1.18 -8.24 -20.82
N GLN A 217 0.65 -8.82 -21.89
CA GLN A 217 1.31 -8.91 -23.20
C GLN A 217 0.49 -8.20 -24.26
N THR A 218 1.15 -7.36 -25.06
CA THR A 218 0.55 -6.74 -26.24
C THR A 218 0.88 -7.52 -27.51
N GLN A 219 0.17 -7.27 -28.61
CA GLN A 219 0.46 -7.90 -29.90
C GLN A 219 1.84 -7.53 -30.48
N PHE A 220 2.41 -6.40 -30.05
CA PHE A 220 3.74 -5.94 -30.49
C PHE A 220 4.89 -6.48 -29.63
N GLY A 221 4.63 -7.45 -28.74
CA GLY A 221 5.66 -8.07 -27.92
C GLY A 221 6.13 -7.22 -26.73
N VAL A 222 5.40 -6.14 -26.39
CA VAL A 222 5.62 -5.45 -25.11
C VAL A 222 5.04 -6.31 -23.99
N GLU A 223 5.88 -6.65 -23.02
CA GLU A 223 5.53 -7.43 -21.84
C GLU A 223 5.75 -6.58 -20.59
N LYS A 224 4.74 -6.54 -19.73
CA LYS A 224 4.78 -5.88 -18.42
C LYS A 224 4.27 -6.85 -17.37
N THR A 225 4.91 -6.87 -16.20
CA THR A 225 4.63 -7.88 -15.17
C THR A 225 4.43 -7.24 -13.79
N ILE A 226 3.44 -7.71 -13.04
CA ILE A 226 3.36 -7.60 -11.57
C ILE A 226 4.00 -8.88 -10.99
N PRO A 227 5.20 -8.81 -10.38
CA PRO A 227 5.95 -10.00 -9.97
C PRO A 227 5.25 -10.83 -8.89
N VAL A 228 4.54 -10.16 -7.97
CA VAL A 228 3.77 -10.78 -6.91
C VAL A 228 2.58 -9.91 -6.50
N PHE A 229 1.42 -10.52 -6.28
CA PHE A 229 0.31 -9.87 -5.60
C PHE A 229 0.42 -10.06 -4.09
N SER A 230 0.48 -8.95 -3.36
CA SER A 230 0.51 -8.94 -1.89
C SER A 230 -0.83 -8.52 -1.31
N PRO A 231 -1.40 -9.26 -0.33
CA PRO A 231 -2.63 -8.87 0.36
C PRO A 231 -2.56 -7.48 1.00
N ASN A 232 -1.36 -7.03 1.39
CA ASN A 232 -1.13 -5.70 1.95
C ASN A 232 -1.43 -4.57 0.95
N ARG A 233 -1.42 -4.87 -0.35
CA ARG A 233 -1.77 -3.94 -1.44
C ARG A 233 -3.15 -4.18 -2.04
N GLN A 234 -4.02 -4.92 -1.37
CA GLN A 234 -5.36 -5.23 -1.88
C GLN A 234 -6.12 -3.98 -2.37
N ASN A 235 -5.97 -2.84 -1.68
CA ASN A 235 -6.61 -1.57 -2.03
C ASN A 235 -6.05 -0.91 -3.31
N PHE A 236 -4.83 -1.26 -3.71
CA PHE A 236 -4.14 -0.69 -4.87
C PHE A 236 -4.14 -1.63 -6.08
N VAL A 237 -4.64 -2.87 -5.96
CA VAL A 237 -4.60 -3.85 -7.05
C VAL A 237 -5.21 -3.32 -8.35
N GLU A 238 -6.32 -2.58 -8.26
CA GLU A 238 -6.91 -1.98 -9.46
C GLU A 238 -5.98 -0.93 -10.09
N TYR A 239 -5.32 -0.10 -9.27
CA TYR A 239 -4.33 0.85 -9.74
C TYR A 239 -3.13 0.12 -10.38
N ASP A 240 -2.57 -0.87 -9.69
CA ASP A 240 -1.40 -1.62 -10.15
C ASP A 240 -1.68 -2.29 -11.51
N ILE A 241 -2.85 -2.91 -11.68
CA ILE A 241 -3.27 -3.52 -12.96
C ILE A 241 -3.50 -2.45 -14.04
N SER A 242 -4.21 -1.37 -13.72
CA SER A 242 -4.48 -0.29 -14.69
C SER A 242 -3.21 0.41 -15.15
N TYR A 243 -2.27 0.67 -14.23
CA TYR A 243 -0.95 1.22 -14.52
C TYR A 243 -0.16 0.28 -15.42
N LEU A 244 -0.19 -1.04 -15.13
CA LEU A 244 0.46 -2.05 -15.96
C LEU A 244 -0.07 -2.05 -17.39
N ILE A 245 -1.39 -1.89 -17.56
CA ILE A 245 -2.03 -1.80 -18.87
C ILE A 245 -1.65 -0.48 -19.58
N ASP A 246 -1.76 0.65 -18.89
CA ASP A 246 -1.47 1.99 -19.44
C ASP A 246 -0.02 2.09 -19.92
N THR A 247 0.94 1.55 -19.14
CA THR A 247 2.36 1.52 -19.52
C THR A 247 2.70 0.47 -20.57
N ALA A 248 1.89 -0.58 -20.73
CA ALA A 248 2.06 -1.55 -21.81
C ALA A 248 1.61 -0.99 -23.17
N ILE A 249 0.62 -0.10 -23.19
CA ILE A 249 0.07 0.49 -24.43
C ILE A 249 0.70 1.85 -24.78
N THR A 250 1.23 2.59 -23.80
CA THR A 250 1.86 3.89 -24.01
C THR A 250 3.30 3.71 -24.47
N ARG A 251 3.61 4.13 -25.71
CA ARG A 251 4.96 4.00 -26.31
C ARG A 251 5.95 5.11 -25.94
N GLN A 252 5.47 6.28 -25.52
CA GLN A 252 6.33 7.44 -25.24
C GLN A 252 6.80 7.40 -23.79
N LYS A 253 8.12 7.55 -23.58
CA LYS A 253 8.69 7.80 -22.25
C LYS A 253 8.13 9.11 -21.72
N LYS A 254 7.77 9.15 -20.44
CA LYS A 254 7.39 10.40 -19.78
C LYS A 254 8.62 11.30 -19.69
N ARG A 255 8.42 12.60 -19.87
CA ARG A 255 9.44 13.63 -19.81
C ARG A 255 9.56 14.13 -18.37
N VAL A 256 10.69 13.87 -17.73
CA VAL A 256 10.99 14.34 -16.38
C VAL A 256 11.96 15.51 -16.47
N GLY A 257 11.49 16.69 -16.07
CA GLY A 257 12.32 17.88 -15.92
C GLY A 257 13.11 17.81 -14.63
N ILE A 258 14.43 17.95 -14.66
CA ILE A 258 15.27 17.99 -13.46
C ILE A 258 15.82 19.40 -13.30
N LEU A 259 15.42 20.08 -12.24
CA LEU A 259 15.98 21.35 -11.81
C LEU A 259 16.79 21.09 -10.55
N SER A 260 18.11 21.28 -10.60
CA SER A 260 18.96 21.05 -9.43
C SER A 260 20.12 22.02 -9.35
N SER A 261 20.43 22.48 -8.14
CA SER A 261 21.67 23.19 -7.84
C SER A 261 22.86 22.24 -7.62
N LEU A 262 22.61 20.92 -7.58
CA LEU A 262 23.64 19.87 -7.49
C LEU A 262 23.89 19.22 -8.86
N PRO A 263 25.10 18.66 -9.11
CA PRO A 263 25.45 18.03 -10.38
C PRO A 263 24.83 16.62 -10.53
N VAL A 264 23.51 16.48 -10.30
CA VAL A 264 22.79 15.20 -10.33
C VAL A 264 22.88 14.51 -11.70
N MET A 265 22.82 15.30 -12.77
CA MET A 265 22.92 14.82 -14.15
C MET A 265 24.37 14.62 -14.63
N GLY A 266 25.36 14.98 -13.81
CA GLY A 266 26.78 15.01 -14.17
C GLY A 266 27.11 16.05 -15.24
N ASP A 267 28.39 16.13 -15.60
CA ASP A 267 28.85 17.00 -16.67
C ASP A 267 28.64 16.33 -18.03
N ASP A 268 28.00 17.03 -18.99
CA ASP A 268 27.90 16.58 -20.38
C ASP A 268 29.21 16.85 -21.12
N VAL A 269 30.20 15.98 -20.89
CA VAL A 269 31.55 16.14 -21.43
C VAL A 269 31.88 15.07 -22.45
N THR A 270 32.35 15.50 -23.62
CA THR A 270 32.91 14.57 -24.61
C THR A 270 34.16 13.87 -24.06
N PRO A 271 34.50 12.65 -24.51
CA PRO A 271 35.72 11.95 -24.09
C PRO A 271 37.01 12.77 -24.29
N TYR A 272 37.03 13.65 -25.29
CA TYR A 272 38.12 14.60 -25.51
C TYR A 272 38.17 15.70 -24.44
N MET A 273 37.04 16.33 -24.11
CA MET A 273 36.95 17.34 -23.04
C MET A 273 37.26 16.75 -21.67
N ALA A 274 36.76 15.55 -21.37
CA ALA A 274 37.09 14.83 -20.14
C ALA A 274 38.61 14.62 -19.98
N ARG A 275 39.30 14.27 -21.08
CA ARG A 275 40.76 14.11 -21.10
C ARG A 275 41.49 15.44 -20.92
N MET A 276 40.95 16.53 -21.48
CA MET A 276 41.50 17.87 -21.30
C MET A 276 41.35 18.36 -19.86
N MET A 277 40.19 18.13 -19.22
CA MET A 277 39.98 18.42 -17.80
C MET A 277 40.95 17.63 -16.93
N GLN A 278 41.13 16.33 -17.21
CA GLN A 278 42.10 15.50 -16.48
C GLN A 278 43.54 16.04 -16.59
N MET A 279 43.92 16.59 -17.75
CA MET A 279 45.23 17.26 -17.92
C MET A 279 45.34 18.57 -17.12
N GLN A 280 44.22 19.23 -16.82
CA GLN A 280 44.15 20.42 -15.95
C GLN A 280 43.94 20.06 -14.47
N GLY A 281 43.95 18.78 -14.11
CA GLY A 281 43.73 18.31 -12.74
C GLY A 281 42.27 18.34 -12.29
N GLN A 282 41.32 18.53 -13.21
CA GLN A 282 39.88 18.47 -12.96
C GLN A 282 39.32 17.10 -13.40
N GLN A 283 38.36 16.56 -12.65
CA GLN A 283 37.62 15.37 -13.04
C GLN A 283 36.17 15.75 -13.32
N PRO A 284 35.59 15.30 -14.44
CA PRO A 284 34.18 15.54 -14.72
C PRO A 284 33.31 14.78 -13.72
N THR A 285 32.30 15.48 -13.21
CA THR A 285 31.30 14.89 -12.31
C THR A 285 30.50 13.83 -13.05
N GLN A 286 30.36 12.66 -12.42
CA GLN A 286 29.54 11.58 -12.96
C GLN A 286 28.08 11.81 -12.60
N PRO A 287 27.13 11.41 -13.47
CA PRO A 287 25.72 11.42 -13.10
C PRO A 287 25.48 10.50 -11.90
N TRP A 288 24.58 10.91 -11.01
CA TRP A 288 24.19 10.07 -9.89
C TRP A 288 23.55 8.76 -10.39
N GLY A 289 23.62 7.72 -9.57
CA GLY A 289 23.00 6.43 -9.84
C GLY A 289 21.50 6.57 -10.14
N ILE A 290 20.83 7.48 -9.43
CA ILE A 290 19.40 7.76 -9.62
C ILE A 290 19.11 8.38 -10.98
N ALA A 291 19.92 9.34 -11.43
CA ALA A 291 19.78 9.95 -12.75
C ALA A 291 19.99 8.91 -13.86
N THR A 292 20.97 8.01 -13.68
CA THR A 292 21.25 6.92 -14.61
C THR A 292 20.06 5.94 -14.68
N GLN A 293 19.47 5.58 -13.55
CA GLN A 293 18.30 4.72 -13.46
C GLN A 293 17.06 5.38 -14.09
N LEU A 294 16.83 6.67 -13.81
CA LEU A 294 15.74 7.43 -14.41
C LEU A 294 15.87 7.52 -15.93
N LYS A 295 17.07 7.72 -16.48
CA LYS A 295 17.31 7.79 -17.94
C LYS A 295 16.94 6.49 -18.66
N GLN A 296 16.99 5.35 -17.97
CA GLN A 296 16.58 4.07 -18.55
C GLN A 296 15.06 4.03 -18.80
N GLN A 297 14.27 4.63 -17.92
CA GLN A 297 12.80 4.55 -17.92
C GLN A 297 12.12 5.79 -18.51
N TYR A 298 12.72 6.96 -18.34
CA TYR A 298 12.16 8.28 -18.65
C TYR A 298 13.03 9.04 -19.67
N GLU A 299 12.45 10.09 -20.26
CA GLU A 299 13.18 11.10 -21.02
C GLU A 299 13.53 12.24 -20.07
N LEU A 300 14.82 12.42 -19.77
CA LEU A 300 15.27 13.45 -18.83
C LEU A 300 15.57 14.75 -19.54
N LYS A 301 14.98 15.85 -19.06
CA LYS A 301 15.25 17.21 -19.53
C LYS A 301 15.90 18.00 -18.40
N ASN A 302 17.12 18.49 -18.62
CA ASN A 302 17.77 19.38 -17.65
C ASN A 302 17.11 20.75 -17.71
N ILE A 303 16.63 21.25 -16.57
CA ILE A 303 16.04 22.58 -16.41
C ILE A 303 17.06 23.46 -15.69
N PRO A 304 17.56 24.54 -16.33
CA PRO A 304 18.50 25.46 -15.69
C PRO A 304 17.95 26.09 -14.41
N VAL A 305 18.83 26.38 -13.44
CA VAL A 305 18.46 27.04 -12.17
C VAL A 305 18.00 28.49 -12.34
N ASP A 306 18.29 29.09 -13.49
CA ASP A 306 17.90 30.43 -13.94
C ASP A 306 16.75 30.37 -14.98
N ALA A 307 16.01 29.25 -15.05
CA ALA A 307 14.94 29.10 -16.02
C ALA A 307 13.75 30.05 -15.74
N ASN A 308 13.38 30.83 -16.76
CA ASN A 308 12.23 31.76 -16.72
C ASN A 308 10.88 31.06 -16.93
N LYS A 309 10.89 29.86 -17.53
CA LYS A 309 9.69 29.10 -17.84
C LYS A 309 10.00 27.61 -17.89
N ILE A 310 9.08 26.80 -17.38
CA ILE A 310 9.18 25.34 -17.38
C ILE A 310 8.10 24.80 -18.32
N GLU A 311 8.53 24.25 -19.45
CA GLU A 311 7.66 23.67 -20.48
C GLU A 311 8.21 22.32 -20.96
N ASP A 312 7.34 21.54 -21.61
CA ASP A 312 7.68 20.24 -22.21
C ASP A 312 8.13 19.16 -21.22
N VAL A 313 7.58 19.19 -20.00
CA VAL A 313 7.82 18.17 -18.97
C VAL A 313 6.50 17.70 -18.38
N ASP A 314 6.38 16.40 -18.14
CA ASP A 314 5.20 15.79 -17.51
C ASP A 314 5.29 15.87 -15.98
N VAL A 315 6.50 15.72 -15.42
CA VAL A 315 6.81 15.88 -13.99
C VAL A 315 8.07 16.72 -13.85
N LEU A 316 8.06 17.65 -12.90
CA LEU A 316 9.22 18.43 -12.50
C LEU A 316 9.81 17.86 -11.20
N LEU A 317 11.10 17.55 -11.22
CA LEU A 317 11.88 17.14 -10.08
C LEU A 317 12.83 18.28 -9.70
N VAL A 318 12.55 18.93 -8.57
CA VAL A 318 13.34 20.03 -8.00
C VAL A 318 14.21 19.44 -6.88
N ILE A 319 15.53 19.40 -7.08
CA ILE A 319 16.48 18.79 -6.16
C ILE A 319 17.41 19.86 -5.62
N HIS A 320 17.40 20.06 -4.30
CA HIS A 320 18.25 21.03 -3.62
C HIS A 320 18.14 22.45 -4.20
N PRO A 321 16.95 23.08 -4.17
CA PRO A 321 16.75 24.42 -4.71
C PRO A 321 17.48 25.47 -3.86
N LYS A 322 18.71 25.77 -4.23
CA LYS A 322 19.58 26.71 -3.50
C LYS A 322 19.78 28.00 -4.29
N ASP A 323 19.61 29.13 -3.60
CA ASP A 323 19.80 30.50 -4.12
C ASP A 323 19.06 30.77 -5.45
N LEU A 324 17.84 30.24 -5.60
CA LEU A 324 17.04 30.42 -6.80
C LEU A 324 16.57 31.87 -6.95
N SER A 325 16.62 32.39 -8.18
CA SER A 325 16.08 33.70 -8.51
C SER A 325 14.56 33.74 -8.29
N GLU A 326 13.99 34.93 -8.03
CA GLU A 326 12.53 35.07 -7.90
C GLU A 326 11.79 34.63 -9.18
N GLN A 327 12.45 34.76 -10.34
CA GLN A 327 11.95 34.32 -11.64
C GLN A 327 11.82 32.80 -11.72
N THR A 328 12.84 32.07 -11.25
CA THR A 328 12.81 30.61 -11.21
C THR A 328 11.75 30.11 -10.23
N VAL A 329 11.65 30.74 -9.05
CA VAL A 329 10.62 30.38 -8.05
C VAL A 329 9.22 30.63 -8.60
N PHE A 330 9.01 31.73 -9.34
CA PHE A 330 7.77 31.98 -10.07
C PHE A 330 7.51 30.93 -11.16
N ALA A 331 8.51 30.52 -11.92
CA ALA A 331 8.37 29.48 -12.95
C ALA A 331 7.94 28.13 -12.35
N ILE A 332 8.48 27.75 -11.19
CA ILE A 332 8.07 26.54 -10.45
C ILE A 332 6.62 26.68 -9.96
N ASP A 333 6.25 27.81 -9.36
CA ASP A 333 4.88 28.10 -8.89
C ASP A 333 3.87 27.98 -10.02
N GLN A 334 4.12 28.67 -11.14
CA GLN A 334 3.21 28.66 -12.29
C GLN A 334 3.13 27.29 -12.96
N PHE A 335 4.22 26.52 -12.99
CA PHE A 335 4.17 25.15 -13.47
C PHE A 335 3.22 24.29 -12.62
N VAL A 336 3.36 24.35 -11.29
CA VAL A 336 2.48 23.61 -10.36
C VAL A 336 1.01 24.01 -10.53
N ILE A 337 0.74 25.31 -10.56
CA ILE A 337 -0.64 25.85 -10.58
C ILE A 337 -1.36 25.57 -11.89
N ASN A 338 -0.61 25.49 -13.00
CA ASN A 338 -1.15 25.06 -14.29
C ASN A 338 -1.38 23.53 -14.37
N GLY A 339 -1.36 22.83 -13.24
CA GLY A 339 -1.61 21.39 -13.16
C GLY A 339 -0.35 20.52 -13.29
N GLY A 340 0.82 21.15 -13.40
CA GLY A 340 2.11 20.48 -13.38
C GLY A 340 2.31 19.71 -12.08
N ARG A 341 2.93 18.54 -12.19
CA ARG A 341 3.20 17.64 -11.08
C ARG A 341 4.64 17.80 -10.66
N THR A 342 4.89 18.01 -9.37
CA THR A 342 6.22 18.37 -8.91
C THR A 342 6.67 17.53 -7.72
N ILE A 343 7.91 17.10 -7.74
CA ILE A 343 8.61 16.50 -6.59
C ILE A 343 9.67 17.50 -6.17
N VAL A 344 9.69 17.86 -4.89
CA VAL A 344 10.65 18.80 -4.32
C VAL A 344 11.41 18.11 -3.21
N CYS A 345 12.73 18.04 -3.36
CA CYS A 345 13.64 17.64 -2.29
C CYS A 345 14.34 18.91 -1.78
N VAL A 346 13.96 19.37 -0.60
CA VAL A 346 14.63 20.43 0.16
C VAL A 346 15.45 19.80 1.28
N ASP A 347 16.49 20.47 1.73
CA ASP A 347 17.40 19.89 2.73
C ASP A 347 17.90 20.96 3.72
N PRO A 348 17.68 20.80 5.04
CA PRO A 348 18.27 21.71 6.02
C PRO A 348 19.80 21.60 6.13
N TYR A 349 20.41 20.51 5.66
CA TYR A 349 21.85 20.29 5.61
C TYR A 349 22.19 19.10 4.69
N SER A 350 22.52 19.36 3.41
CA SER A 350 22.95 18.29 2.50
C SER A 350 24.43 17.97 2.69
N VAL A 351 24.75 16.71 2.99
CA VAL A 351 26.15 16.26 3.15
C VAL A 351 26.90 16.17 1.83
N VAL A 352 26.19 16.11 0.70
CA VAL A 352 26.81 16.03 -0.63
C VAL A 352 27.09 17.41 -1.24
N ASP A 353 26.54 18.49 -0.68
CA ASP A 353 26.87 19.87 -1.05
C ASP A 353 28.19 20.32 -0.40
N VAL A 354 29.31 19.81 -0.91
CA VAL A 354 30.65 20.12 -0.41
C VAL A 354 31.37 21.11 -1.35
N PRO A 355 31.95 22.21 -0.83
CA PRO A 355 32.66 23.17 -1.67
C PRO A 355 33.94 22.56 -2.29
N PRO A 356 34.35 22.98 -3.51
CA PRO A 356 35.54 22.46 -4.17
C PRO A 356 36.83 22.58 -3.34
N GLN A 357 37.67 21.55 -3.41
CA GLN A 357 38.84 21.36 -2.53
C GLN A 357 39.87 22.51 -2.57
N GLN A 358 39.96 23.27 -3.68
CA GLN A 358 40.82 24.46 -3.81
C GLN A 358 40.30 25.69 -3.03
N GLN A 359 39.01 25.74 -2.69
CA GLN A 359 38.37 26.86 -1.97
C GLN A 359 38.13 26.56 -0.48
N MET A 360 38.39 25.34 -0.01
CA MET A 360 38.10 24.91 1.37
C MET A 360 38.80 25.75 2.46
N MET A 361 39.99 26.30 2.20
CA MET A 361 40.77 27.05 3.20
C MET A 361 40.31 28.51 3.42
N GLN A 362 39.52 29.09 2.51
CA GLN A 362 39.01 30.48 2.62
C GLN A 362 37.48 30.56 2.76
N MET A 363 36.73 29.61 2.20
CA MET A 363 35.26 29.64 2.12
C MET A 363 34.55 28.78 3.18
N GLN A 364 35.28 28.13 4.09
CA GLN A 364 34.71 27.29 5.15
C GLN A 364 33.74 28.03 6.09
N MET A 365 33.69 29.37 6.06
CA MET A 365 32.82 30.20 6.90
C MET A 365 31.66 30.88 6.14
N GLN A 366 31.50 30.64 4.83
CA GLN A 366 30.45 31.29 4.01
C GLN A 366 29.61 30.31 3.17
N HIS A 367 29.94 29.01 3.12
CA HIS A 367 29.14 28.02 2.39
C HIS A 367 27.97 27.54 3.26
N ASP A 368 26.74 27.78 2.81
CA ASP A 368 25.52 27.25 3.42
C ASP A 368 25.07 25.99 2.66
N PRO A 369 25.19 24.78 3.21
CA PRO A 369 24.81 23.54 2.52
C PRO A 369 23.30 23.25 2.58
N SER A 370 22.46 24.21 3.00
CA SER A 370 21.00 24.05 2.99
C SER A 370 20.33 24.53 1.70
N SER A 371 19.13 24.04 1.47
CA SER A 371 18.20 24.52 0.45
C SER A 371 16.81 24.69 1.03
N GLU A 372 16.09 25.72 0.58
CA GLU A 372 14.75 26.03 1.06
C GLU A 372 13.85 26.52 -0.06
N LEU A 373 12.55 26.34 0.12
CA LEU A 373 11.52 26.80 -0.81
C LEU A 373 10.32 27.39 -0.04
N ASP A 374 10.63 28.08 1.06
CA ASP A 374 9.67 28.53 2.09
C ASP A 374 8.47 29.28 1.51
N LYS A 375 8.71 30.16 0.54
CA LYS A 375 7.65 30.94 -0.12
C LYS A 375 6.60 30.02 -0.78
N LEU A 376 7.01 28.93 -1.43
CA LEU A 376 6.07 27.99 -2.05
C LEU A 376 5.51 27.00 -1.04
N LEU A 377 6.34 26.44 -0.16
CA LEU A 377 5.92 25.51 0.90
C LEU A 377 4.78 26.11 1.74
N ALA A 378 4.89 27.39 2.11
CA ALA A 378 3.86 28.07 2.89
C ALA A 378 2.50 28.11 2.17
N HIS A 379 2.49 28.30 0.85
CA HIS A 379 1.27 28.30 0.03
C HIS A 379 0.72 26.88 -0.22
N TRP A 380 1.56 25.86 -0.04
CA TRP A 380 1.15 24.45 0.01
C TRP A 380 0.75 24.00 1.42
N GLY A 381 0.82 24.92 2.41
CA GLY A 381 0.45 24.67 3.79
C GLY A 381 1.50 23.90 4.59
N LEU A 382 2.76 23.95 4.18
CA LEU A 382 3.89 23.30 4.85
C LEU A 382 4.96 24.33 5.26
N GLU A 383 5.72 23.99 6.29
CA GLU A 383 6.89 24.75 6.74
C GLU A 383 8.03 23.78 7.04
N MET A 384 9.24 24.10 6.61
CA MET A 384 10.46 23.41 7.03
C MET A 384 11.27 24.32 7.95
N PRO A 385 11.24 24.12 9.28
CA PRO A 385 11.96 24.99 10.19
C PRO A 385 13.48 24.89 10.01
N LYS A 386 14.17 26.02 9.85
CA LYS A 386 15.63 26.06 9.73
C LYS A 386 16.33 25.39 10.91
N ASN A 387 17.51 24.79 10.66
CA ASN A 387 18.37 24.15 11.66
C ASN A 387 17.65 23.10 12.53
N THR A 388 16.55 22.54 12.04
CA THR A 388 15.70 21.58 12.76
C THR A 388 15.67 20.26 12.01
N PHE A 389 16.00 19.19 12.71
CA PHE A 389 16.24 17.87 12.14
C PHE A 389 15.33 16.84 12.79
N ALA A 390 14.90 15.84 12.02
CA ALA A 390 14.26 14.67 12.55
C ALA A 390 15.29 13.81 13.31
N GLY A 391 14.86 13.21 14.42
CA GLY A 391 15.69 12.31 15.21
C GLY A 391 14.83 11.21 15.82
N ASP A 392 15.39 9.99 15.86
CA ASP A 392 14.73 8.86 16.49
C ASP A 392 15.76 7.81 16.90
N MET A 393 15.89 7.61 18.20
CA MET A 393 16.90 6.71 18.78
C MET A 393 16.64 5.23 18.50
N SER A 394 15.41 4.86 18.16
CA SER A 394 15.03 3.47 17.87
C SER A 394 15.52 3.03 16.50
N ILE A 395 15.60 3.96 15.55
CA ILE A 395 16.01 3.74 14.15
C ILE A 395 17.33 4.46 13.78
N ALA A 396 18.02 5.04 14.76
CA ALA A 396 19.33 5.65 14.57
C ALA A 396 20.40 4.59 14.24
N VAL A 397 21.16 4.83 13.17
CA VAL A 397 22.23 3.94 12.70
C VAL A 397 23.44 4.01 13.62
N GLU A 398 24.02 2.84 13.92
CA GLU A 398 25.31 2.72 14.60
C GLU A 398 26.45 2.70 13.58
N ALA A 399 27.28 3.74 13.57
CA ALA A 399 28.43 3.85 12.67
C ALA A 399 29.64 4.48 13.36
N ALA A 400 30.84 4.15 12.88
CA ALA A 400 32.07 4.80 13.30
C ALA A 400 32.38 5.96 12.33
N LEU A 401 32.47 7.19 12.85
CA LEU A 401 32.74 8.39 12.04
C LEU A 401 34.18 8.42 11.52
N ARG A 402 35.11 7.80 12.26
CA ARG A 402 36.52 7.71 11.88
C ARG A 402 37.01 6.28 11.97
N GLN A 403 37.94 5.96 11.09
CA GLN A 403 38.58 4.66 11.04
C GLN A 403 39.32 4.40 12.38
N GLY A 404 38.90 3.37 13.12
CA GLY A 404 39.47 3.01 14.43
C GLY A 404 38.70 3.52 15.65
N GLU A 405 37.66 4.35 15.48
CA GLU A 405 36.76 4.71 16.57
C GLU A 405 35.69 3.62 16.80
N ARG A 406 35.15 3.56 18.03
CA ARG A 406 34.02 2.67 18.32
C ARG A 406 32.76 3.18 17.62
N PRO A 407 31.96 2.29 17.00
CA PRO A 407 30.65 2.67 16.49
C PRO A 407 29.78 3.31 17.56
N GLN A 408 29.10 4.41 17.22
CA GLN A 408 28.13 5.08 18.08
C GLN A 408 26.87 5.37 17.27
N LYS A 409 25.73 5.51 17.96
CA LYS A 409 24.48 5.93 17.31
C LYS A 409 24.60 7.36 16.83
N ILE A 410 24.25 7.58 15.56
CA ILE A 410 24.23 8.90 14.94
C ILE A 410 22.76 9.34 14.87
N ILE A 411 22.37 10.33 15.69
CA ILE A 411 20.97 10.76 15.80
C ILE A 411 20.38 11.30 14.48
N GLY A 412 21.23 11.89 13.64
CA GLY A 412 20.84 12.37 12.32
C GLY A 412 20.80 11.29 11.24
N TYR A 413 21.33 10.09 11.49
CA TYR A 413 21.32 9.01 10.49
C TYR A 413 20.22 8.02 10.84
N LEU A 414 19.09 8.12 10.13
CA LEU A 414 17.89 7.36 10.39
C LEU A 414 17.70 6.27 9.33
N GLN A 415 17.69 5.01 9.77
CA GLN A 415 17.33 3.86 8.94
C GLN A 415 15.87 3.48 9.23
N THR A 416 14.96 4.04 8.45
CA THR A 416 13.51 3.85 8.66
C THR A 416 13.11 2.38 8.49
N ASN A 417 11.95 2.02 9.02
CA ASN A 417 11.39 0.67 8.93
C ASN A 417 9.94 0.74 8.38
N SER A 418 9.26 -0.39 8.22
CA SER A 418 7.91 -0.41 7.62
C SER A 418 6.81 0.35 8.38
N GLU A 419 7.02 0.77 9.63
CA GLU A 419 6.06 1.62 10.39
C GLU A 419 6.27 3.12 10.15
N CYS A 420 7.44 3.52 9.64
CA CYS A 420 7.77 4.89 9.24
C CYS A 420 7.04 5.34 7.95
N PHE A 421 6.37 4.44 7.24
CA PHE A 421 5.76 4.72 5.94
C PHE A 421 4.25 4.68 5.98
N ASN A 422 3.63 5.58 5.22
CA ASN A 422 2.19 5.58 5.09
C ASN A 422 1.73 4.47 4.14
N LYS A 423 1.05 3.46 4.71
CA LYS A 423 0.53 2.30 3.99
C LYS A 423 -0.70 2.59 3.14
N ASN A 424 -1.24 3.81 3.24
CA ASN A 424 -2.42 4.25 2.49
C ASN A 424 -2.04 5.04 1.23
N VAL A 425 -0.75 5.22 0.91
CA VAL A 425 -0.32 5.91 -0.32
C VAL A 425 0.59 5.01 -1.13
N ALA A 426 0.32 4.88 -2.44
CA ALA A 426 1.07 4.00 -3.34
C ALA A 426 2.58 4.29 -3.36
N ILE A 427 2.96 5.57 -3.18
CA ILE A 427 4.35 6.04 -3.11
C ILE A 427 5.14 5.29 -2.02
N SER A 428 4.54 5.13 -0.83
CA SER A 428 5.21 4.65 0.37
C SER A 428 4.73 3.29 0.89
N ALA A 429 3.67 2.71 0.32
CA ALA A 429 2.99 1.54 0.89
C ALA A 429 3.84 0.25 0.95
N GLU A 430 4.82 0.10 0.07
CA GLU A 430 5.69 -1.08 -0.04
C GLU A 430 7.12 -0.85 0.41
N LEU A 431 7.44 0.37 0.86
CA LEU A 431 8.77 0.68 1.35
C LEU A 431 8.99 -0.06 2.67
N ASN A 432 10.11 -0.76 2.76
CA ASN A 432 10.54 -1.49 3.94
C ASN A 432 11.54 -0.67 4.73
N GLN A 433 12.47 -0.04 4.02
CA GLN A 433 13.58 0.69 4.62
C GLN A 433 14.08 1.78 3.67
N VAL A 434 14.12 3.02 4.15
CA VAL A 434 14.77 4.16 3.49
C VAL A 434 15.69 4.84 4.49
N ASP A 435 16.93 5.07 4.07
CA ASP A 435 17.95 5.68 4.89
C ASP A 435 17.96 7.19 4.65
N PHE A 436 17.88 7.99 5.71
CA PHE A 436 17.91 9.45 5.72
C PHE A 436 19.09 9.95 6.54
N LEU A 437 19.69 11.07 6.14
CA LEU A 437 20.82 11.66 6.84
C LEU A 437 20.57 13.15 7.04
N PHE A 438 20.49 13.57 8.30
CA PHE A 438 20.14 14.93 8.70
C PHE A 438 18.86 15.44 8.01
N SER A 439 17.87 14.57 7.84
CA SER A 439 16.55 14.96 7.32
C SER A 439 15.94 16.07 8.17
N GLY A 440 15.35 17.04 7.49
CA GLY A 440 14.53 18.07 8.08
C GLY A 440 13.17 17.58 8.55
N VAL A 441 12.39 18.53 9.05
CA VAL A 441 11.04 18.30 9.58
C VAL A 441 10.06 19.15 8.80
N LEU A 442 8.99 18.53 8.29
CA LEU A 442 7.88 19.24 7.66
C LEU A 442 6.74 19.38 8.66
N LYS A 443 6.35 20.64 8.91
CA LYS A 443 5.20 20.98 9.77
C LYS A 443 4.05 21.48 8.92
N GLU A 444 2.84 21.08 9.29
CA GLU A 444 1.63 21.62 8.69
C GLU A 444 1.34 23.01 9.25
N LEU A 445 1.19 23.99 8.35
CA LEU A 445 0.71 25.30 8.73
C LEU A 445 -0.79 25.23 9.08
N PRO A 446 -1.23 25.94 10.14
CA PRO A 446 -2.64 26.01 10.50
C PRO A 446 -3.42 26.72 9.40
N MET A 447 -4.53 26.11 8.98
CA MET A 447 -5.46 26.67 7.99
C MET A 447 -6.89 26.54 8.51
N THR A 448 -7.76 27.47 8.14
CA THR A 448 -9.18 27.38 8.48
C THR A 448 -9.84 26.23 7.71
N GLU A 449 -10.89 25.64 8.29
CA GLU A 449 -11.63 24.55 7.64
C GLU A 449 -12.36 25.02 6.36
N GLU A 450 -12.62 26.32 6.23
CA GLU A 450 -13.19 26.93 5.03
C GLU A 450 -12.17 26.97 3.89
N GLU A 451 -10.93 27.42 4.16
CA GLU A 451 -9.85 27.43 3.18
C GLU A 451 -9.49 26.02 2.71
N LYS A 452 -9.42 25.04 3.63
CA LYS A 452 -9.16 23.63 3.27
C LYS A 452 -10.23 23.07 2.34
N LYS A 453 -11.51 23.39 2.59
CA LYS A 453 -12.63 22.95 1.74
C LYS A 453 -12.63 23.65 0.39
N GLU A 454 -12.35 24.95 0.35
CA GLU A 454 -12.26 25.72 -0.90
C GLU A 454 -11.15 25.16 -1.82
N MET A 455 -9.98 24.88 -1.23
CA MET A 455 -8.84 24.34 -1.97
C MET A 455 -8.96 22.83 -2.19
N ASN A 456 -9.89 22.14 -1.53
CA ASN A 456 -9.91 20.68 -1.44
C ASN A 456 -8.51 20.12 -1.12
N LEU A 457 -7.85 20.74 -0.14
CA LEU A 457 -6.46 20.50 0.20
C LEU A 457 -6.34 19.24 1.05
N ASP A 458 -5.59 18.26 0.56
CA ASP A 458 -5.22 17.04 1.27
C ASP A 458 -3.70 16.97 1.43
N ARG A 459 -3.23 16.82 2.67
CA ARG A 459 -1.81 16.72 3.02
C ARG A 459 -1.60 15.37 3.67
N VAL A 460 -0.98 14.47 2.92
CA VAL A 460 -0.79 13.09 3.35
C VAL A 460 0.70 12.87 3.66
N PRO A 461 1.08 12.55 4.91
CA PRO A 461 2.48 12.26 5.19
C PRO A 461 2.89 10.97 4.47
N LEU A 462 4.06 10.98 3.85
CA LEU A 462 4.63 9.85 3.10
C LEU A 462 5.59 9.04 3.97
N VAL A 463 6.47 9.74 4.68
CA VAL A 463 7.49 9.18 5.55
C VAL A 463 7.59 9.98 6.84
N MET A 464 7.71 9.26 7.94
CA MET A 464 7.75 9.79 9.30
C MET A 464 8.72 8.98 10.18
N THR A 465 9.12 9.54 11.31
CA THR A 465 9.83 8.77 12.34
C THR A 465 8.90 7.75 13.02
N THR A 466 9.42 6.92 13.92
CA THR A 466 8.53 6.12 14.79
C THR A 466 7.82 7.03 15.80
N LYS A 467 6.93 6.45 16.61
CA LYS A 467 6.27 7.15 17.73
C LYS A 467 7.24 7.67 18.80
N GLN A 468 8.47 7.17 18.84
CA GLN A 468 9.51 7.62 19.78
C GLN A 468 10.39 8.75 19.20
N GLY A 469 10.19 9.09 17.92
CA GLY A 469 10.92 10.17 17.27
C GLY A 469 10.53 11.55 17.80
N ASN A 470 11.40 12.52 17.51
CA ASN A 470 11.19 13.93 17.81
C ASN A 470 12.07 14.81 16.90
N SER A 471 11.84 16.12 16.91
CA SER A 471 12.74 17.07 16.26
C SER A 471 13.84 17.54 17.22
N TRP A 472 15.06 17.70 16.74
CA TRP A 472 16.17 18.33 17.47
C TRP A 472 16.74 19.49 16.66
N ARG A 473 17.48 20.39 17.32
CA ARG A 473 17.98 21.62 16.72
C ARG A 473 19.47 21.80 16.95
N VAL A 474 20.15 22.35 15.95
CA VAL A 474 21.53 22.87 16.08
C VAL A 474 21.49 24.38 16.21
N ASN A 475 22.53 24.98 16.80
CA ASN A 475 22.61 26.45 16.84
C ASN A 475 23.08 27.00 15.49
N ASN A 476 23.93 26.23 14.79
CA ASN A 476 24.41 26.51 13.45
C ASN A 476 24.77 25.20 12.74
N GLN A 477 24.81 25.23 11.41
CA GLN A 477 25.13 24.06 10.58
C GLN A 477 26.60 23.59 10.72
N TYR A 478 27.52 24.44 11.17
CA TYR A 478 28.92 24.05 11.40
C TYR A 478 29.05 22.94 12.46
N GLU A 479 28.10 22.85 13.39
CA GLU A 479 28.02 21.74 14.34
C GLU A 479 27.92 20.37 13.64
N LEU A 480 27.42 20.31 12.40
CA LEU A 480 27.28 19.08 11.61
C LEU A 480 28.50 18.80 10.73
N MET A 481 29.35 19.80 10.45
CA MET A 481 30.62 19.61 9.74
C MET A 481 31.67 18.92 10.61
N THR A 482 31.67 19.20 11.91
CA THR A 482 32.50 18.52 12.91
C THR A 482 31.62 17.97 14.04
N PRO A 483 30.83 16.92 13.77
CA PRO A 483 29.78 16.51 14.69
C PRO A 483 30.36 15.81 15.92
N ASP A 484 30.10 16.39 17.10
CA ASP A 484 30.27 15.72 18.38
C ASP A 484 28.96 15.05 18.79
N MET A 485 28.87 13.74 18.53
CA MET A 485 27.66 12.96 18.80
C MET A 485 27.27 13.00 20.28
N GLY A 486 28.23 13.06 21.20
CA GLY A 486 27.93 13.17 22.63
C GLY A 486 27.16 14.45 22.97
N THR A 487 27.44 15.54 22.25
CA THR A 487 26.74 16.82 22.39
C THR A 487 25.42 16.83 21.61
N LEU A 488 25.38 16.32 20.38
CA LEU A 488 24.16 16.25 19.56
C LEU A 488 23.09 15.36 20.23
N MET A 489 23.49 14.23 20.80
CA MET A 489 22.60 13.31 21.51
C MET A 489 21.94 13.95 22.74
N LYS A 490 22.62 14.87 23.43
CA LYS A 490 22.04 15.60 24.57
C LYS A 490 20.98 16.62 24.16
N LYS A 491 20.99 17.04 22.89
CA LYS A 491 20.00 17.97 22.33
C LYS A 491 18.72 17.25 21.90
N PHE A 492 18.73 15.92 21.84
CA PHE A 492 17.57 15.11 21.49
C PHE A 492 16.84 14.62 22.75
N THR A 493 15.52 14.70 22.71
CA THR A 493 14.62 14.07 23.69
C THR A 493 13.57 13.28 22.95
N ALA A 494 13.31 12.05 23.38
CA ALA A 494 12.30 11.20 22.74
C ALA A 494 10.91 11.84 22.82
N GLY A 495 10.19 11.81 21.71
CA GLY A 495 8.83 12.35 21.61
C GLY A 495 7.78 11.29 21.87
N THR A 496 6.51 11.68 21.71
CA THR A 496 5.35 10.78 21.80
C THR A 496 4.61 10.64 20.47
N GLU A 497 4.99 11.42 19.47
CA GLU A 497 4.34 11.46 18.15
C GLU A 497 5.40 11.42 17.04
N PRO A 498 5.09 10.75 15.91
CA PRO A 498 5.95 10.76 14.73
C PRO A 498 6.22 12.17 14.20
N VAL A 499 7.42 12.37 13.68
CA VAL A 499 7.83 13.59 12.98
C VAL A 499 7.83 13.32 11.49
N ASN A 500 7.17 14.18 10.72
CA ASN A 500 7.02 14.02 9.28
C ASN A 500 8.25 14.54 8.53
N MET A 501 8.80 13.71 7.66
CA MET A 501 9.98 14.01 6.83
C MET A 501 9.61 14.15 5.34
N GLY A 502 8.40 13.71 4.95
CA GLY A 502 7.88 13.89 3.60
C GLY A 502 6.36 13.93 3.53
N TYR A 503 5.83 14.69 2.58
CA TYR A 503 4.39 14.89 2.36
C TYR A 503 4.02 14.79 0.89
N LEU A 504 2.82 14.28 0.62
CA LEU A 504 2.12 14.46 -0.65
C LEU A 504 0.99 15.47 -0.42
N VAL A 505 1.06 16.60 -1.11
CA VAL A 505 0.06 17.66 -1.06
C VAL A 505 -0.75 17.63 -2.35
N THR A 506 -2.08 17.53 -2.25
CA THR A 506 -2.98 17.58 -3.41
C THR A 506 -4.12 18.56 -3.19
N GLY A 507 -4.58 19.21 -4.26
CA GLY A 507 -5.69 20.16 -4.21
C GLY A 507 -5.55 21.32 -5.19
N LYS A 508 -6.48 22.27 -5.14
CA LYS A 508 -6.46 23.52 -5.91
C LYS A 508 -5.60 24.56 -5.19
N LEU A 509 -4.29 24.41 -5.37
CA LEU A 509 -3.27 25.24 -4.72
C LEU A 509 -3.40 26.72 -5.13
N LYS A 510 -3.12 27.62 -4.17
CA LYS A 510 -3.05 29.07 -4.39
C LYS A 510 -1.62 29.47 -4.73
N SER A 511 -1.47 30.47 -5.60
CA SER A 511 -0.18 30.99 -6.01
C SER A 511 0.50 31.80 -4.94
N ALA A 512 1.83 31.66 -4.86
CA ALA A 512 2.68 32.61 -4.14
C ALA A 512 2.84 33.95 -4.87
N PHE A 513 2.43 34.03 -6.15
CA PHE A 513 2.55 35.17 -7.04
C PHE A 513 1.24 35.48 -7.77
N PRO A 514 0.14 35.76 -7.05
CA PRO A 514 -1.18 35.95 -7.65
C PRO A 514 -1.27 37.19 -8.56
N LYS A 515 -0.30 38.11 -8.46
CA LYS A 515 -0.19 39.32 -9.30
C LYS A 515 0.94 39.23 -10.33
N GLY A 516 1.59 38.08 -10.46
CA GLY A 516 2.77 37.97 -11.31
C GLY A 516 4.04 38.57 -10.71
N ILE A 517 5.07 38.70 -11.55
CA ILE A 517 6.37 39.29 -11.21
C ILE A 517 6.82 40.30 -12.26
N ASP A 518 7.63 41.27 -11.83
CA ASP A 518 8.32 42.22 -12.70
C ASP A 518 9.79 41.82 -12.84
N VAL A 519 10.25 41.68 -14.07
CA VAL A 519 11.60 41.21 -14.40
C VAL A 519 12.35 42.26 -15.19
N GLU A 520 13.51 42.68 -14.69
CA GLU A 520 14.43 43.52 -15.44
C GLU A 520 15.14 42.70 -16.53
N THR A 521 14.97 43.10 -17.79
CA THR A 521 15.64 42.49 -18.94
C THR A 521 17.04 43.07 -19.13
N GLU A 522 17.93 42.33 -19.78
CA GLU A 522 19.28 42.85 -20.11
C GLU A 522 19.27 43.97 -21.15
N GLU A 523 18.14 44.22 -21.82
CA GLU A 523 17.98 45.32 -22.78
C GLU A 523 17.88 46.67 -22.05
N PRO A 524 18.74 47.66 -22.37
CA PRO A 524 18.58 49.01 -21.85
C PRO A 524 17.30 49.64 -22.42
N MET A 525 16.59 50.45 -21.62
CA MET A 525 15.38 51.17 -22.06
C MET A 525 15.64 52.07 -23.28
N ASP A 526 16.86 52.58 -23.43
CA ASP A 526 17.32 53.35 -24.58
C ASP A 526 18.51 52.63 -25.24
N ALA A 527 18.38 52.31 -26.52
CA ALA A 527 19.44 51.65 -27.29
C ALA A 527 20.73 52.51 -27.41
N ASN A 528 20.64 53.82 -27.14
CA ASN A 528 21.79 54.73 -27.19
C ASN A 528 22.46 54.97 -25.83
N ASP A 529 21.90 54.47 -24.72
CA ASP A 529 22.51 54.52 -23.39
C ASP A 529 22.62 53.12 -22.78
N PRO A 530 23.75 52.41 -23.02
CA PRO A 530 23.98 51.06 -22.51
C PRO A 530 24.00 50.96 -20.98
N ASN A 531 24.10 52.07 -20.26
CA ASN A 531 24.09 52.12 -18.78
C ASN A 531 22.78 52.71 -18.22
N GLY A 532 21.78 52.95 -19.07
CA GLY A 532 20.46 53.41 -18.66
C GLY A 532 19.64 52.36 -17.92
N PRO A 533 18.46 52.73 -17.36
CA PRO A 533 17.58 51.78 -16.68
C PRO A 533 17.19 50.63 -17.62
N LYS A 534 17.27 49.40 -17.10
CA LYS A 534 16.89 48.19 -17.80
C LYS A 534 15.39 48.13 -18.03
N LYS A 535 14.96 47.58 -19.15
CA LYS A 535 13.53 47.46 -19.47
C LYS A 535 12.88 46.41 -18.57
N THR A 536 11.81 46.78 -17.87
CA THR A 536 11.04 45.87 -17.01
C THR A 536 9.93 45.20 -17.81
N GLN A 537 9.86 43.87 -17.76
CA GLN A 537 8.80 43.07 -18.34
C GLN A 537 7.95 42.46 -17.22
N HIS A 538 6.64 42.72 -17.25
CA HIS A 538 5.68 42.11 -16.34
C HIS A 538 5.25 40.74 -16.86
N PHE A 539 5.25 39.74 -15.99
CA PHE A 539 4.73 38.40 -16.26
C PHE A 539 3.50 38.14 -15.40
N ASP A 540 2.32 38.01 -16.03
CA ASP A 540 1.07 37.71 -15.33
C ASP A 540 1.13 36.35 -14.62
N GLY A 541 0.63 36.29 -13.38
CA GLY A 541 0.54 35.07 -12.59
C GLY A 541 -0.90 34.54 -12.52
N VAL A 542 -1.05 33.22 -12.59
CA VAL A 542 -2.31 32.54 -12.29
C VAL A 542 -2.48 32.46 -10.77
N ALA A 543 -3.54 33.06 -10.22
CA ALA A 543 -3.72 33.16 -8.77
C ALA A 543 -4.10 31.84 -8.07
N GLN A 544 -4.80 30.94 -8.76
CA GLN A 544 -5.23 29.66 -8.20
C GLN A 544 -5.38 28.61 -9.30
N ALA A 545 -5.07 27.36 -8.95
CA ALA A 545 -5.19 26.23 -9.85
C ALA A 545 -6.65 25.95 -10.23
N ALA A 546 -6.89 25.77 -11.54
CA ALA A 546 -8.21 25.39 -12.06
C ALA A 546 -8.56 23.93 -11.71
N GLU A 547 -7.55 23.05 -11.78
CA GLU A 547 -7.63 21.61 -11.50
C GLU A 547 -6.84 21.25 -10.23
N ASN A 548 -6.95 19.99 -9.77
CA ASN A 548 -6.17 19.52 -8.63
C ASN A 548 -4.71 19.31 -9.01
N CYS A 549 -3.83 20.07 -8.37
CA CYS A 549 -2.37 19.93 -8.41
C CYS A 549 -1.92 18.82 -7.45
N ALA A 550 -0.69 18.34 -7.64
CA ALA A 550 -0.07 17.38 -6.74
C ALA A 550 1.43 17.67 -6.62
N VAL A 551 1.90 17.82 -5.39
CA VAL A 551 3.30 18.09 -5.06
C VAL A 551 3.75 17.12 -3.99
N ALA A 552 4.82 16.36 -4.25
CA ALA A 552 5.50 15.58 -3.22
C ALA A 552 6.69 16.38 -2.70
N VAL A 553 6.81 16.52 -1.37
CA VAL A 553 7.90 17.25 -0.71
C VAL A 553 8.66 16.27 0.19
N PHE A 554 9.97 16.22 0.05
CA PHE A 554 10.89 15.51 0.94
C PHE A 554 11.86 16.51 1.57
N ALA A 555 12.11 16.37 2.87
CA ALA A 555 12.98 17.25 3.64
C ALA A 555 14.43 16.73 3.76
N ASP A 556 14.87 15.95 2.78
CA ASP A 556 16.23 15.42 2.66
C ASP A 556 16.52 15.24 1.16
N VAL A 557 17.70 15.63 0.70
CA VAL A 557 18.20 15.35 -0.66
C VAL A 557 19.18 14.19 -0.65
N ASP A 558 19.89 13.98 0.46
CA ASP A 558 20.92 12.96 0.60
C ASP A 558 20.35 11.54 0.44
N PHE A 559 19.06 11.31 0.75
CA PHE A 559 18.42 9.99 0.57
C PHE A 559 18.43 9.50 -0.89
N ILE A 560 18.51 10.39 -1.89
CA ILE A 560 18.62 10.02 -3.32
C ILE A 560 20.04 10.12 -3.87
N SER A 561 21.00 10.51 -3.03
CA SER A 561 22.40 10.63 -3.40
C SER A 561 23.12 9.27 -3.46
N ASP A 562 24.25 9.23 -4.14
CA ASP A 562 25.10 8.04 -4.23
C ASP A 562 25.71 7.61 -2.88
N VAL A 563 25.67 8.48 -1.86
CA VAL A 563 26.19 8.17 -0.52
C VAL A 563 25.25 7.23 0.25
N LEU A 564 23.93 7.37 0.06
CA LEU A 564 22.92 6.57 0.76
C LEU A 564 22.21 5.57 -0.16
N ALA A 565 21.78 5.99 -1.34
CA ALA A 565 20.95 5.17 -2.22
C ALA A 565 21.73 4.07 -2.96
N TYR A 566 23.06 4.19 -3.03
CA TYR A 566 23.91 3.30 -3.82
C TYR A 566 25.16 2.87 -3.08
N ARG A 567 25.64 1.65 -3.36
CA ARG A 567 26.92 1.14 -2.87
C ARG A 567 27.70 0.49 -4.00
N ASN A 568 28.97 0.86 -4.13
CA ASN A 568 29.87 0.25 -5.10
C ASN A 568 30.23 -1.18 -4.66
N SER A 569 30.00 -2.14 -5.54
CA SER A 569 30.38 -3.55 -5.40
C SER A 569 31.33 -3.96 -6.52
N PHE A 570 31.96 -5.11 -6.39
CA PHE A 570 32.81 -5.71 -7.43
C PHE A 570 32.06 -5.90 -8.76
N PHE A 571 30.72 -6.04 -8.71
CA PHE A 571 29.84 -6.20 -9.87
C PHE A 571 29.22 -4.89 -10.38
N GLY A 572 29.67 -3.73 -9.89
CA GLY A 572 29.13 -2.41 -10.22
C GLY A 572 28.32 -1.77 -9.09
N THR A 573 27.61 -0.70 -9.40
CA THR A 573 26.80 0.07 -8.44
C THR A 573 25.51 -0.70 -8.12
N MET A 574 25.30 -1.04 -6.84
CA MET A 574 24.09 -1.71 -6.35
C MET A 574 23.21 -0.71 -5.60
N VAL A 575 21.90 -0.82 -5.78
CA VAL A 575 20.91 -0.05 -4.98
C VAL A 575 20.95 -0.53 -3.53
N VAL A 576 20.91 0.41 -2.59
CA VAL A 576 20.82 0.16 -1.16
C VAL A 576 19.43 0.56 -0.66
N GLY A 577 18.79 -0.33 0.09
CA GLY A 577 17.44 -0.11 0.62
C GLY A 577 16.41 0.18 -0.47
N ASP A 578 15.33 0.85 -0.07
CA ASP A 578 14.25 1.31 -0.95
C ASP A 578 14.37 2.81 -1.27
N ASN A 579 15.55 3.43 -1.07
CA ASN A 579 15.80 4.85 -1.30
C ASN A 579 15.45 5.30 -2.74
N SER A 580 16.01 4.62 -3.74
CA SER A 580 15.69 4.89 -5.15
C SER A 580 14.24 4.54 -5.49
N ALA A 581 13.69 3.49 -4.86
CA ALA A 581 12.31 3.06 -5.06
C ALA A 581 11.31 4.12 -4.57
N MET A 582 11.61 4.82 -3.48
CA MET A 582 10.77 5.91 -2.98
C MET A 582 10.62 7.05 -4.00
N LEU A 583 11.72 7.50 -4.61
CA LEU A 583 11.66 8.54 -5.65
C LEU A 583 10.98 8.02 -6.92
N LEU A 584 11.29 6.79 -7.35
CA LEU A 584 10.66 6.19 -8.53
C LEU A 584 9.15 6.05 -8.34
N ASN A 585 8.70 5.55 -7.19
CA ASN A 585 7.28 5.45 -6.87
C ASN A 585 6.60 6.83 -6.87
N ALA A 586 7.29 7.87 -6.40
CA ALA A 586 6.77 9.25 -6.44
C ALA A 586 6.65 9.76 -7.88
N ILE A 587 7.66 9.51 -8.73
CA ILE A 587 7.61 9.88 -10.16
C ILE A 587 6.52 9.11 -10.88
N ASP A 588 6.41 7.80 -10.66
CA ASP A 588 5.39 6.94 -11.26
C ASP A 588 3.97 7.36 -10.88
N ASP A 589 3.76 7.63 -9.58
CA ASP A 589 2.48 8.08 -9.04
C ASP A 589 2.07 9.45 -9.59
N LEU A 590 3.04 10.37 -9.75
CA LEU A 590 2.78 11.71 -10.30
C LEU A 590 2.74 11.75 -11.83
N CYS A 591 3.46 10.86 -12.52
CA CYS A 591 3.40 10.68 -13.98
C CYS A 591 2.12 9.97 -14.43
N GLY A 592 1.41 9.31 -13.50
CA GLY A 592 0.17 8.61 -13.76
C GLY A 592 -0.84 9.50 -14.49
N SER A 593 -1.51 8.94 -15.49
CA SER A 593 -2.58 9.64 -16.19
C SER A 593 -3.68 10.09 -15.22
N SER A 594 -4.39 11.18 -15.54
CA SER A 594 -5.51 11.69 -14.73
C SER A 594 -6.53 10.59 -14.37
N GLU A 595 -6.67 9.60 -15.24
CA GLU A 595 -7.45 8.40 -15.07
C GLU A 595 -6.93 7.55 -13.91
N LEU A 596 -5.63 7.26 -13.84
CA LEU A 596 -4.99 6.51 -12.76
C LEU A 596 -5.14 7.19 -11.39
N ILE A 597 -5.10 8.52 -11.34
CA ILE A 597 -5.32 9.31 -10.12
C ILE A 597 -6.76 9.09 -9.58
N SER A 598 -7.76 9.02 -10.47
CA SER A 598 -9.14 8.78 -10.05
C SER A 598 -9.34 7.38 -9.44
N ILE A 599 -8.61 6.38 -9.92
CA ILE A 599 -8.60 5.01 -9.36
C ILE A 599 -8.05 5.05 -7.93
N ARG A 600 -6.95 5.78 -7.72
CA ARG A 600 -6.28 5.90 -6.43
C ARG A 600 -7.15 6.53 -5.35
N SER A 601 -7.92 7.57 -5.67
CA SER A 601 -8.81 8.23 -4.70
C SER A 601 -9.82 7.27 -4.03
N ARG A 602 -10.14 6.15 -4.70
CA ARG A 602 -11.03 5.10 -4.18
C ARG A 602 -10.34 4.10 -3.25
N GLY A 603 -9.01 3.96 -3.33
CA GLY A 603 -8.22 2.98 -2.58
C GLY A 603 -7.86 3.37 -1.13
N ASN A 604 -8.03 4.64 -0.74
CA ASN A 604 -7.59 5.16 0.56
C ASN A 604 -8.48 4.77 1.77
N PHE A 605 -9.43 3.84 1.61
CA PHE A 605 -10.40 3.54 2.66
C PHE A 605 -10.04 2.27 3.44
N LYS A 606 -9.55 2.44 4.67
CA LYS A 606 -9.39 1.36 5.64
C LYS A 606 -10.62 1.28 6.52
N ARG A 607 -11.27 0.12 6.61
CA ARG A 607 -12.33 -0.15 7.58
C ARG A 607 -11.79 -1.01 8.73
N PRO A 608 -11.15 -0.40 9.73
CA PRO A 608 -10.74 -1.14 10.91
C PRO A 608 -11.96 -1.64 11.69
N PHE A 609 -11.78 -2.70 12.46
CA PHE A 609 -12.80 -3.16 13.40
C PHE A 609 -12.77 -2.27 14.65
N VAL A 610 -13.21 -1.00 14.51
CA VAL A 610 -13.12 0.03 15.56
C VAL A 610 -13.63 -0.46 16.91
N VAL A 611 -14.75 -1.20 16.93
CA VAL A 611 -15.30 -1.78 18.16
C VAL A 611 -14.36 -2.81 18.81
N VAL A 612 -13.65 -3.61 18.01
CA VAL A 612 -12.65 -4.55 18.51
C VAL A 612 -11.42 -3.80 19.01
N ASP A 613 -10.96 -2.80 18.26
CA ASP A 613 -9.81 -1.96 18.63
C ASP A 613 -10.07 -1.24 19.96
N ASP A 614 -11.28 -0.69 20.16
CA ASP A 614 -11.71 -0.07 21.42
C ASP A 614 -11.75 -1.07 22.58
N ILE A 615 -12.23 -2.30 22.34
CA ILE A 615 -12.24 -3.38 23.35
C ILE A 615 -10.81 -3.75 23.75
N GLU A 616 -9.90 -3.84 22.78
CA GLU A 616 -8.48 -4.12 23.01
C GLU A 616 -7.82 -2.98 23.79
N ALA A 617 -8.02 -1.73 23.39
CA ALA A 617 -7.51 -0.54 24.09
C ALA A 617 -8.00 -0.46 25.54
N GLN A 618 -9.28 -0.71 25.79
CA GLN A 618 -9.84 -0.75 27.15
C GLN A 618 -9.29 -1.91 27.98
N ALA A 619 -9.09 -3.09 27.36
CA ALA A 619 -8.50 -4.23 28.04
C ALA A 619 -7.03 -4.00 28.39
N ASP A 620 -6.26 -3.34 27.52
CA ASP A 620 -4.88 -2.95 27.78
C ASP A 620 -4.80 -1.94 28.91
N LEU A 621 -5.63 -0.89 28.91
CA LEU A 621 -5.67 0.10 30.00
C LEU A 621 -5.97 -0.53 31.37
N GLN A 622 -6.89 -1.50 31.43
CA GLN A 622 -7.28 -2.15 32.69
C GLN A 622 -6.23 -3.12 33.22
N THR A 623 -5.44 -3.74 32.34
CA THR A 623 -4.47 -4.79 32.70
C THR A 623 -3.03 -4.28 32.77
N ALA A 624 -2.74 -3.09 32.22
CA ALA A 624 -1.39 -2.55 32.11
C ALA A 624 -0.66 -2.49 33.46
N GLU A 625 -1.34 -2.07 34.52
CA GLU A 625 -0.73 -1.97 35.85
C GLU A 625 -0.37 -3.35 36.42
N GLU A 626 -1.24 -4.35 36.25
CA GLU A 626 -1.01 -5.72 36.71
C GLU A 626 0.08 -6.43 35.89
N GLU A 627 0.06 -6.26 34.55
CA GLU A 627 1.10 -6.78 33.66
C GLU A 627 2.47 -6.19 34.00
N ASN A 628 2.54 -4.87 34.23
CA ASN A 628 3.77 -4.20 34.65
C ASN A 628 4.28 -4.73 36.01
N LYS A 629 3.38 -4.93 36.99
CA LYS A 629 3.74 -5.52 38.29
C LYS A 629 4.30 -6.94 38.15
N ILE A 630 3.68 -7.78 37.32
CA ILE A 630 4.12 -9.17 37.11
C ILE A 630 5.42 -9.22 36.32
N ASN A 631 5.57 -8.40 35.27
CA ASN A 631 6.81 -8.30 34.52
C ASN A 631 7.97 -7.81 35.40
N ALA A 632 7.71 -6.85 36.30
CA ALA A 632 8.70 -6.41 37.29
C ALA A 632 9.10 -7.54 38.25
N LYS A 633 8.15 -8.37 38.70
CA LYS A 633 8.45 -9.57 39.52
C LYS A 633 9.30 -10.59 38.75
N ILE A 634 8.96 -10.88 37.49
CA ILE A 634 9.74 -11.79 36.63
C ILE A 634 11.16 -11.27 36.48
N ALA A 635 11.32 -9.99 36.16
CA ALA A 635 12.64 -9.36 36.02
C ALA A 635 13.45 -9.43 37.33
N GLY A 636 12.80 -9.21 38.49
CA GLY A 636 13.42 -9.36 39.80
C GLY A 636 13.91 -10.78 40.09
N PHE A 637 13.07 -11.79 39.86
CA PHE A 637 13.46 -13.20 40.04
C PHE A 637 14.54 -13.66 39.06
N GLU A 638 14.48 -13.22 37.80
CA GLU A 638 15.52 -13.51 36.80
C GLU A 638 16.86 -12.86 37.19
N ASP A 639 16.84 -11.68 37.80
CA ASP A 639 18.05 -11.02 38.30
C ASP A 639 18.65 -11.74 39.51
N GLU A 640 17.82 -12.16 40.46
CA GLU A 640 18.26 -12.99 41.59
C GLU A 640 18.84 -14.33 41.13
N LEU A 641 18.21 -14.97 40.15
CA LEU A 641 18.68 -16.22 39.56
C LEU A 641 20.04 -16.03 38.89
N ARG A 642 20.24 -14.95 38.13
CA ARG A 642 21.54 -14.61 37.53
C ARG A 642 22.63 -14.39 38.59
N LYS A 643 22.34 -13.65 39.67
CA LYS A 643 23.28 -13.42 40.78
C LYS A 643 23.70 -14.72 41.46
N ILE A 644 22.76 -15.66 41.65
CA ILE A 644 23.06 -16.98 42.22
C ILE A 644 23.93 -17.80 41.27
N LEU A 645 23.61 -17.80 39.96
CA LEU A 645 24.40 -18.51 38.94
C LEU A 645 25.84 -17.97 38.84
N SER A 646 26.03 -16.64 38.92
CA SER A 646 27.37 -16.04 38.93
C SER A 646 28.14 -16.36 40.21
N SER A 647 27.47 -16.38 41.38
CA SER A 647 28.12 -16.74 42.66
C SER A 647 28.53 -18.22 42.74
N ALA A 648 27.86 -19.10 42.01
CA ALA A 648 28.17 -20.53 41.97
C ALA A 648 29.41 -20.86 41.10
N GLN A 649 29.83 -19.96 40.21
CA GLN A 649 31.02 -20.14 39.36
C GLN A 649 32.35 -19.80 40.07
N GLU A 650 32.33 -19.13 41.23
CA GLU A 650 33.54 -18.67 41.94
C GLU A 650 34.12 -19.66 42.98
N GLY A 651 33.71 -20.93 42.96
CA GLY A 651 34.48 -22.03 43.59
C GLY A 651 34.33 -22.21 45.12
N GLN A 652 33.11 -22.42 45.61
CA GLN A 652 32.86 -23.01 46.94
C GLN A 652 32.02 -24.29 46.84
N GLU A 653 32.66 -25.39 46.46
CA GLU A 653 32.11 -26.75 46.52
C GLU A 653 32.44 -27.37 47.88
N ASP A 654 31.41 -27.65 48.68
CA ASP A 654 31.21 -28.94 49.40
C ASP A 654 30.23 -28.86 50.60
N LEU A 655 29.81 -27.67 51.04
CA LEU A 655 28.76 -27.54 52.09
C LEU A 655 27.59 -26.61 51.72
N VAL A 656 27.63 -25.93 50.55
CA VAL A 656 26.63 -24.92 50.13
C VAL A 656 25.87 -25.33 48.85
N GLY A 657 26.23 -26.44 48.20
CA GLY A 657 25.63 -26.88 46.94
C GLY A 657 24.13 -27.20 47.03
N ASN A 658 23.69 -27.82 48.13
CA ASN A 658 22.27 -28.20 48.30
C ASN A 658 21.35 -26.97 48.53
N THR A 659 21.81 -25.95 49.26
CA THR A 659 21.03 -24.72 49.51
C THR A 659 20.94 -23.83 48.29
N ILE A 660 22.01 -23.73 47.50
CA ILE A 660 22.01 -23.01 46.21
C ILE A 660 21.09 -23.71 45.20
N LEU A 661 21.14 -25.04 45.11
CA LEU A 661 20.29 -25.82 44.21
C LEU A 661 18.80 -25.71 44.59
N GLN A 662 18.48 -25.70 45.87
CA GLN A 662 17.10 -25.49 46.36
C GLN A 662 16.60 -24.09 46.02
N LYS A 663 17.40 -23.05 46.27
CA LYS A 663 17.02 -21.66 45.99
C LYS A 663 16.89 -21.38 44.49
N LYS A 664 17.74 -22.00 43.66
CA LYS A 664 17.60 -22.00 42.20
C LYS A 664 16.25 -22.58 41.77
N LYS A 665 15.92 -23.78 42.27
CA LYS A 665 14.67 -24.46 41.93
C LYS A 665 13.43 -23.68 42.38
N GLU A 666 13.51 -23.02 43.54
CA GLU A 666 12.47 -22.14 44.06
C GLU A 666 12.26 -20.91 43.16
N LEU A 667 13.33 -20.23 42.74
CA LEU A 667 13.24 -19.09 41.82
C LEU A 667 12.71 -19.50 40.44
N GLU A 668 13.14 -20.64 39.91
CA GLU A 668 12.58 -21.18 38.66
C GLU A 668 11.07 -21.45 38.76
N LEU A 669 10.60 -21.97 39.90
CA LEU A 669 9.17 -22.15 40.18
C LEU A 669 8.43 -20.81 40.27
N ASN A 670 8.98 -19.82 40.97
CA ASN A 670 8.38 -18.49 41.11
C ASN A 670 8.30 -17.75 39.76
N ILE A 671 9.33 -17.87 38.91
CA ILE A 671 9.30 -17.34 37.54
C ILE A 671 8.20 -18.01 36.72
N LEU A 672 8.08 -19.34 36.83
CA LEU A 672 7.05 -20.10 36.11
C LEU A 672 5.64 -19.72 36.58
N GLU A 673 5.43 -19.52 37.88
CA GLU A 673 4.15 -19.06 38.44
C GLU A 673 3.81 -17.63 38.01
N ALA A 674 4.78 -16.71 38.06
CA ALA A 674 4.59 -15.35 37.57
C ALA A 674 4.28 -15.32 36.05
N LYS A 675 4.95 -16.14 35.25
CA LYS A 675 4.64 -16.31 33.81
C LYS A 675 3.24 -16.89 33.59
N ARG A 676 2.78 -17.80 34.46
CA ARG A 676 1.41 -18.33 34.43
C ARG A 676 0.38 -17.24 34.74
N GLN A 677 0.61 -16.41 35.76
CA GLN A 677 -0.24 -15.26 36.07
C GLN A 677 -0.34 -14.28 34.89
N LEU A 678 0.80 -14.00 34.23
CA LEU A 678 0.83 -13.16 33.03
C LEU A 678 -0.02 -13.78 31.89
N GLN A 679 0.06 -15.11 31.70
CA GLN A 679 -0.76 -15.81 30.71
C GLN A 679 -2.26 -15.76 31.04
N GLU A 680 -2.64 -15.86 32.31
CA GLU A 680 -4.04 -15.75 32.75
C GLU A 680 -4.63 -14.37 32.44
N ILE A 681 -3.88 -13.29 32.69
CA ILE A 681 -4.29 -11.92 32.33
C ILE A 681 -4.47 -11.78 30.81
N LYS A 682 -3.50 -12.27 30.03
CA LYS A 682 -3.60 -12.27 28.55
C LYS A 682 -4.79 -13.08 28.04
N LYS A 683 -5.14 -14.17 28.71
CA LYS A 683 -6.31 -14.99 28.37
C LYS A 683 -7.63 -14.24 28.56
N VAL A 684 -7.73 -13.36 29.58
CA VAL A 684 -8.93 -12.52 29.78
C VAL A 684 -9.14 -11.57 28.60
N LYS A 685 -8.07 -10.98 28.04
CA LYS A 685 -8.14 -10.14 26.83
C LYS A 685 -8.72 -10.92 25.64
N LEU A 686 -8.20 -12.13 25.40
CA LEU A 686 -8.69 -13.02 24.33
C LEU A 686 -10.15 -13.41 24.52
N GLN A 687 -10.57 -13.74 25.75
CA GLN A 687 -11.95 -14.10 26.04
C GLN A 687 -12.96 -12.99 25.73
N ARG A 688 -12.59 -11.72 25.94
CA ARG A 688 -13.46 -10.58 25.60
C ARG A 688 -13.67 -10.46 24.10
N LYS A 689 -12.59 -10.61 23.32
CA LYS A 689 -12.62 -10.65 21.85
C LYS A 689 -13.48 -11.81 21.35
N GLU A 690 -13.26 -13.01 21.89
CA GLU A 690 -14.03 -14.20 21.55
C GLU A 690 -15.50 -14.06 21.92
N LYS A 691 -15.84 -13.39 23.02
CA LYS A 691 -17.24 -13.15 23.41
C LYS A 691 -17.99 -12.33 22.37
N LEU A 692 -17.39 -11.27 21.83
CA LEU A 692 -17.99 -10.49 20.75
C LEU A 692 -18.19 -11.36 19.50
N GLY A 693 -17.15 -12.08 19.08
CA GLY A 693 -17.22 -12.99 17.92
C GLY A 693 -18.29 -14.07 18.08
N ASN A 694 -18.38 -14.70 19.26
CA ASN A 694 -19.39 -15.70 19.59
C ASN A 694 -20.81 -15.11 19.60
N THR A 695 -20.98 -13.90 20.11
CA THR A 695 -22.27 -13.21 20.14
C THR A 695 -22.76 -12.96 18.71
N LEU A 696 -21.90 -12.41 17.84
CA LEU A 696 -22.20 -12.16 16.43
C LEU A 696 -22.48 -13.46 15.67
N ARG A 697 -21.67 -14.49 15.90
CA ARG A 697 -21.87 -15.82 15.28
C ARG A 697 -23.22 -16.41 15.67
N ASN A 698 -23.55 -16.39 16.95
CA ASN A 698 -24.81 -16.94 17.44
C ASN A 698 -26.00 -16.14 16.92
N PHE A 699 -25.90 -14.81 16.87
CA PHE A 699 -26.92 -13.95 16.30
C PHE A 699 -27.18 -14.26 14.82
N ASN A 700 -26.11 -14.36 14.00
CA ASN A 700 -26.24 -14.67 12.58
C ASN A 700 -26.76 -16.09 12.32
N MET A 701 -26.34 -17.08 13.13
CA MET A 701 -26.74 -18.47 12.98
C MET A 701 -28.19 -18.74 13.45
N LEU A 702 -28.64 -18.06 14.51
CA LEU A 702 -29.95 -18.33 15.14
C LEU A 702 -31.07 -17.41 14.64
N SER A 703 -30.75 -16.23 14.12
CA SER A 703 -31.75 -15.26 13.65
C SER A 703 -32.64 -15.81 12.54
N ALA A 704 -32.06 -16.39 11.49
CA ALA A 704 -32.84 -16.92 10.37
C ALA A 704 -33.79 -18.07 10.78
N PRO A 705 -33.35 -19.13 11.50
CA PRO A 705 -34.26 -20.14 12.03
C PRO A 705 -35.35 -19.57 12.95
N ALA A 706 -35.00 -18.60 13.81
CA ALA A 706 -35.96 -17.97 14.72
C ALA A 706 -37.06 -17.20 13.97
N VAL A 707 -36.71 -16.47 12.91
CA VAL A 707 -37.69 -15.77 12.06
C VAL A 707 -38.61 -16.77 11.37
N ILE A 708 -38.06 -17.86 10.81
CA ILE A 708 -38.86 -18.90 10.15
C ILE A 708 -39.83 -19.57 11.14
N LEU A 709 -39.36 -19.87 12.36
CA LEU A 709 -40.21 -20.38 13.45
C LEU A 709 -41.31 -19.39 13.82
N GLY A 710 -40.98 -18.10 13.96
CA GLY A 710 -41.95 -17.05 14.24
C GLY A 710 -43.04 -16.96 13.17
N ILE A 711 -42.68 -16.93 11.89
CA ILE A 711 -43.63 -16.93 10.77
C ILE A 711 -44.50 -18.19 10.80
N SER A 712 -43.90 -19.36 11.06
CA SER A 712 -44.61 -20.64 11.11
C SER A 712 -45.66 -20.67 12.23
N ILE A 713 -45.31 -20.16 13.42
CA ILE A 713 -46.22 -20.06 14.57
C ILE A 713 -47.37 -19.11 14.24
N VAL A 714 -47.07 -17.91 13.71
CA VAL A 714 -48.09 -16.91 13.34
C VAL A 714 -49.06 -17.47 12.31
N LEU A 715 -48.55 -18.12 11.25
CA LEU A 715 -49.39 -18.76 10.24
C LEU A 715 -50.22 -19.92 10.81
N GLY A 716 -49.64 -20.70 11.72
CA GLY A 716 -50.33 -21.78 12.42
C GLY A 716 -51.50 -21.27 13.26
N VAL A 717 -51.27 -20.23 14.07
CA VAL A 717 -52.30 -19.57 14.88
C VAL A 717 -53.37 -18.93 13.99
N TYR A 718 -52.97 -18.22 12.94
CA TYR A 718 -53.90 -17.60 11.99
C TYR A 718 -54.82 -18.64 11.31
N ARG A 719 -54.24 -19.75 10.81
CA ARG A 719 -55.01 -20.85 10.21
C ARG A 719 -55.90 -21.55 11.22
N GLY A 720 -55.42 -21.77 12.45
CA GLY A 720 -56.20 -22.36 13.53
C GLY A 720 -57.42 -21.52 13.90
N SER A 721 -57.25 -20.20 14.03
CA SER A 721 -58.34 -19.26 14.29
C SER A 721 -59.37 -19.23 13.16
N ARG A 722 -58.92 -19.33 11.90
CA ARG A 722 -59.82 -19.37 10.73
C ARG A 722 -60.59 -20.69 10.65
N LYS A 723 -59.96 -21.84 10.94
CA LYS A 723 -60.65 -23.15 11.03
C LYS A 723 -61.72 -23.16 12.13
N ARG A 724 -61.44 -22.60 13.30
CA ARG A 724 -62.42 -22.50 14.39
C ARG A 724 -63.65 -21.66 14.02
N ARG A 725 -63.46 -20.56 13.27
CA ARG A 725 -64.57 -19.75 12.72
C ARG A 725 -65.41 -20.46 11.66
N TYR A 726 -64.82 -21.37 10.88
CA TYR A 726 -65.57 -22.19 9.91
C TYR A 726 -66.37 -23.31 10.59
N ILE A 727 -65.84 -23.91 11.66
CA ILE A 727 -66.54 -24.96 12.40
C ILE A 727 -67.73 -24.39 13.18
N SER A 728 -67.64 -23.16 13.71
CA SER A 728 -68.79 -22.51 14.38
C SER A 728 -69.93 -22.16 13.43
N HIS A 729 -69.64 -21.85 12.16
CA HIS A 729 -70.70 -21.62 11.16
C HIS A 729 -71.29 -22.90 10.56
N ALA A 730 -70.57 -24.04 10.65
CA ALA A 730 -71.08 -25.34 10.22
C ALA A 730 -71.86 -26.08 11.32
N SER A 731 -71.81 -25.63 12.58
CA SER A 731 -72.68 -26.12 13.66
C SER A 731 -73.99 -25.34 13.81
N ASP A 732 -74.09 -24.17 13.17
CA ASP A 732 -75.28 -23.31 13.15
C ASP A 732 -76.13 -23.47 11.86
N ALA A 733 -75.71 -24.34 10.93
CA ALA A 733 -76.45 -24.75 9.74
C ALA A 733 -76.74 -26.25 9.81
#